data_AF-A0A444IQN5-F1
#
_entry.id   AF-A0A444IQN5-F1
#
_cell.length_a   1.000
_cell.length_b   1.000
_cell.length_c   1.000
_cell.angle_alpha   90.00
_cell.angle_beta   90.00
_cell.angle_gamma   90.00
#
_symmetry.space_group_name_H-M   'P 1'
#
loop_
_entity.id
_entity.type
_entity.pdbx_description
1 polymer ?
#
loop_
_entity_poly.entity_id
_entity_poly.type
_entity_poly.pdbx_seq_one_letter_code
_entity_poly.pdbx_strand_id
1 'polypeptide(L)'
;MSRKMVTIDGNQACTHVAYATSEVITIYPITPSSPMAAEADAKATAKQKNIWGSIPVISQMQSEGGVAGSLHGSLATGALCTTFTASQGLLLMLPNMYKLAGELTPTVFHVTARSLACQGLSIFGDHGDVMSARQTGWAQLCSQNVQEAQDMALISTQATLASRIPFLHFFDGFRTSHEIQKMEQLTNEDMLEMIDEKLITAHRERALTPDRPSMSGTAQNPDVYFTGRETVNKYYNAIPGIVQETMDKFAALTGRQYNLFDYYGAPDATDVVVIMGSGAETVAATIDHLVADGRKVGMVIVRLFRPFDMKAMVNALPSSVERLTVLDRCKEPGAPGDPLYLDVRAAIGEAAEANPTMFMPLVLAGRYGLGSAEFSPAMVKAVYDNMVSMAPKNHFCVGPNDDVTHTSLSYDKSYNIEGDDVYRAMFYGLGSDGTVGANKNTIKIIGTETDNSAQGYFVYDSKKSGSMTVSHLRFGENQVVAPYLINKASFVACHNFTFLNSYDMLANLEDGGTFLLTTTLDKDSVWNELPAKVQQQLIDKNAKFYIIDALKLGIAIGLGARINMIMQTAFFLISGILKKDEAIDAIKTAIKKTYGKKGDKIVNMNYDAVDGAVNNIVEVTLPDNITGHELPETVPAEAPEFVKQVTAKMIEGKGDQIKVSEMPADGRWPTATTQWEKRNIAVNVPEWSPETCIQCGKCSLVCPHGCIRIKVATEDALKTAGANDTFKTADANGKEFKGSKFTVQISSADCAGCTLCSTACPARKKDAEGNKTDESALKMIPNTDAVLKESQANWKTFMALPEMANASINPATVKGSSSSDPCSSSPVPVQAVARPRTSNWLLSCSVTG
;
A
#
# COMPACT_ATOMS: atom_id res chain seq x y z
N MET A 1 -14.89 -26.75 -20.30
CA MET A 1 -14.84 -25.51 -21.09
C MET A 1 -13.57 -24.76 -20.69
N SER A 2 -12.88 -24.06 -21.60
CA SER A 2 -11.68 -23.29 -21.23
C SER A 2 -12.09 -22.06 -20.43
N ARG A 3 -11.59 -21.92 -19.20
CA ARG A 3 -11.84 -20.73 -18.37
C ARG A 3 -11.06 -19.54 -18.91
N LYS A 4 -11.49 -18.35 -18.50
CA LYS A 4 -10.91 -17.09 -18.97
C LYS A 4 -9.72 -16.69 -18.10
N MET A 5 -8.58 -16.41 -18.73
CA MET A 5 -7.48 -15.71 -18.06
C MET A 5 -7.81 -14.23 -17.88
N VAL A 6 -7.62 -13.71 -16.68
CA VAL A 6 -7.85 -12.31 -16.31
C VAL A 6 -6.67 -11.75 -15.54
N THR A 7 -6.48 -10.43 -15.61
CA THR A 7 -5.40 -9.74 -14.92
C THR A 7 -5.98 -8.76 -13.91
N ILE A 8 -6.13 -9.21 -12.67
CA ILE A 8 -6.83 -8.53 -11.58
C ILE A 8 -6.05 -8.67 -10.27
N ASP A 9 -6.45 -7.94 -9.23
CA ASP A 9 -5.87 -8.09 -7.89
C ASP A 9 -6.64 -9.05 -6.97
N GLY A 10 -6.06 -9.40 -5.82
CA GLY A 10 -6.65 -10.33 -4.86
C GLY A 10 -8.01 -9.86 -4.31
N ASN A 11 -8.23 -8.55 -4.16
CA ASN A 11 -9.55 -8.03 -3.75
C ASN A 11 -10.60 -8.30 -4.84
N GLN A 12 -10.28 -8.05 -6.10
CA GLN A 12 -11.20 -8.32 -7.22
C GLN A 12 -11.48 -9.83 -7.36
N ALA A 13 -10.44 -10.65 -7.22
CA ALA A 13 -10.52 -12.12 -7.28
C ALA A 13 -11.45 -12.68 -6.19
N CYS A 14 -11.31 -12.22 -4.94
CA CYS A 14 -12.18 -12.61 -3.85
C CYS A 14 -13.63 -12.09 -4.05
N THR A 15 -13.78 -10.83 -4.48
CA THR A 15 -15.11 -10.21 -4.68
C THR A 15 -15.88 -10.85 -5.82
N HIS A 16 -15.19 -11.39 -6.82
CA HIS A 16 -15.81 -12.16 -7.91
C HIS A 16 -16.66 -13.31 -7.37
N VAL A 17 -16.10 -14.10 -6.45
CA VAL A 17 -16.81 -15.23 -5.82
C VAL A 17 -17.79 -14.75 -4.76
N ALA A 18 -17.33 -13.93 -3.80
CA ALA A 18 -18.14 -13.50 -2.66
C ALA A 18 -19.46 -12.83 -3.08
N TYR A 19 -19.43 -12.03 -4.16
CA TYR A 19 -20.63 -11.43 -4.73
C TYR A 19 -21.54 -12.45 -5.41
N ALA A 20 -20.95 -13.37 -6.17
CA ALA A 20 -21.68 -14.37 -6.93
C ALA A 20 -22.36 -15.41 -6.04
N THR A 21 -21.88 -15.62 -4.81
CA THR A 21 -22.36 -16.63 -3.87
C THR A 21 -23.11 -16.06 -2.65
N SER A 22 -23.52 -14.79 -2.69
CA SER A 22 -24.22 -14.13 -1.58
C SER A 22 -25.56 -13.52 -1.99
N GLU A 23 -26.45 -13.38 -1.01
CA GLU A 23 -27.73 -12.66 -1.12
C GLU A 23 -27.67 -11.31 -0.40
N VAL A 24 -26.92 -11.22 0.70
CA VAL A 24 -26.74 -10.00 1.49
C VAL A 24 -25.25 -9.77 1.75
N ILE A 25 -24.78 -8.55 1.51
CA ILE A 25 -23.41 -8.14 1.79
C ILE A 25 -23.46 -6.87 2.62
N THR A 26 -23.15 -6.97 3.91
CA THR A 26 -23.08 -5.79 4.78
C THR A 26 -21.63 -5.34 4.93
N ILE A 27 -21.39 -4.04 4.86
CA ILE A 27 -20.04 -3.49 4.68
C ILE A 27 -19.76 -2.30 5.59
N TYR A 28 -18.48 -2.11 5.89
CA TYR A 28 -17.92 -0.87 6.41
C TYR A 28 -16.51 -0.68 5.81
N PRO A 29 -16.15 0.53 5.35
CA PRO A 29 -14.89 0.74 4.67
C PRO A 29 -13.71 0.79 5.64
N ILE A 30 -12.80 -0.18 5.51
CA ILE A 30 -11.48 -0.16 6.15
C ILE A 30 -10.39 -0.58 5.13
N THR A 31 -9.24 0.09 5.12
CA THR A 31 -8.10 -0.30 4.26
C THR A 31 -7.44 -1.58 4.83
N PRO A 32 -6.99 -2.55 4.02
CA PRO A 32 -7.05 -2.64 2.56
C PRO A 32 -8.23 -3.45 1.98
N SER A 33 -9.30 -3.71 2.75
CA SER A 33 -10.46 -4.49 2.28
C SER A 33 -11.53 -3.65 1.57
N SER A 34 -11.50 -2.32 1.72
CA SER A 34 -12.45 -1.37 1.11
C SER A 34 -12.68 -1.56 -0.40
N PRO A 35 -11.67 -1.92 -1.23
CA PRO A 35 -11.90 -2.19 -2.65
C PRO A 35 -12.91 -3.31 -2.91
N MET A 36 -12.98 -4.35 -2.06
CA MET A 36 -13.97 -5.42 -2.20
C MET A 36 -15.40 -4.91 -2.01
N ALA A 37 -15.59 -4.12 -0.96
CA ALA A 37 -16.89 -3.49 -0.67
C ALA A 37 -17.33 -2.54 -1.80
N ALA A 38 -16.40 -1.74 -2.32
CA ALA A 38 -16.67 -0.81 -3.42
C ALA A 38 -17.00 -1.54 -4.73
N GLU A 39 -16.32 -2.64 -5.04
CA GLU A 39 -16.61 -3.45 -6.22
C GLU A 39 -17.96 -4.17 -6.08
N ALA A 40 -18.29 -4.72 -4.91
CA ALA A 40 -19.60 -5.33 -4.65
C ALA A 40 -20.76 -4.32 -4.82
N ASP A 41 -20.60 -3.10 -4.29
CA ASP A 41 -21.57 -2.01 -4.44
C ASP A 41 -21.75 -1.58 -5.92
N ALA A 42 -20.63 -1.49 -6.66
CA ALA A 42 -20.66 -1.18 -8.09
C ALA A 42 -21.39 -2.27 -8.91
N LYS A 43 -21.16 -3.55 -8.59
CA LYS A 43 -21.85 -4.69 -9.24
C LYS A 43 -23.36 -4.66 -8.96
N ALA A 44 -23.76 -4.41 -7.71
CA ALA A 44 -25.18 -4.30 -7.33
C ALA A 44 -25.87 -3.11 -8.01
N THR A 45 -25.21 -1.95 -8.05
CA THR A 45 -25.70 -0.75 -8.76
C THR A 45 -25.86 -1.01 -10.26
N ALA A 46 -24.94 -1.78 -10.86
CA ALA A 46 -25.02 -2.24 -12.24
C ALA A 46 -26.06 -3.34 -12.47
N LYS A 47 -26.81 -3.75 -11.43
CA LYS A 47 -27.81 -4.84 -11.46
C LYS A 47 -27.23 -6.17 -11.90
N GLN A 48 -25.96 -6.43 -11.61
CA GLN A 48 -25.36 -7.73 -11.84
C GLN A 48 -26.06 -8.76 -10.94
N LYS A 49 -26.40 -9.90 -11.52
CA LYS A 49 -27.02 -11.00 -10.78
C LYS A 49 -25.94 -11.92 -10.20
N ASN A 50 -26.24 -12.53 -9.05
CA ASN A 50 -25.49 -13.65 -8.49
C ASN A 50 -25.81 -14.95 -9.27
N ILE A 51 -25.23 -16.08 -8.86
CA ILE A 51 -25.41 -17.37 -9.57
C ILE A 51 -26.85 -17.91 -9.51
N TRP A 52 -27.68 -17.43 -8.57
CA TRP A 52 -29.10 -17.78 -8.46
C TRP A 52 -30.04 -16.76 -9.12
N GLY A 53 -29.50 -15.77 -9.82
CA GLY A 53 -30.29 -14.81 -10.59
C GLY A 53 -30.87 -13.63 -9.79
N SER A 54 -30.55 -13.50 -8.50
CA SER A 54 -30.91 -12.35 -7.67
C SER A 54 -29.80 -11.30 -7.63
N ILE A 55 -30.13 -10.05 -7.29
CA ILE A 55 -29.14 -8.99 -7.10
C ILE A 55 -28.82 -8.93 -5.60
N PRO A 56 -27.56 -9.17 -5.17
CA PRO A 56 -27.18 -9.04 -3.77
C PRO A 56 -27.53 -7.67 -3.19
N VAL A 57 -28.05 -7.67 -1.97
CA VAL A 57 -28.36 -6.44 -1.22
C VAL A 57 -27.12 -5.97 -0.49
N ILE A 58 -26.67 -4.74 -0.82
CA ILE A 58 -25.50 -4.12 -0.19
C ILE A 58 -25.96 -3.11 0.86
N SER A 59 -25.49 -3.25 2.11
CA SER A 59 -25.85 -2.35 3.21
C SER A 59 -24.62 -1.87 3.96
N GLN A 60 -24.39 -0.55 3.98
CA GLN A 60 -23.31 0.05 4.76
C GLN A 60 -23.78 0.38 6.19
N MET A 61 -23.04 -0.08 7.19
CA MET A 61 -23.34 0.17 8.60
C MET A 61 -22.54 1.37 9.17
N GLN A 62 -22.75 1.69 10.45
CA GLN A 62 -22.04 2.76 11.16
C GLN A 62 -20.63 2.37 11.65
N SER A 63 -20.37 1.07 11.81
CA SER A 63 -19.09 0.46 12.17
C SER A 63 -19.10 -1.04 11.86
N GLU A 64 -17.95 -1.68 11.89
CA GLU A 64 -17.80 -3.14 11.73
C GLU A 64 -18.53 -3.94 12.82
N GLY A 65 -18.67 -3.39 14.04
CA GLY A 65 -19.53 -3.99 15.06
C GLY A 65 -21.01 -4.02 14.64
N GLY A 66 -21.47 -2.96 13.98
CA GLY A 66 -22.80 -2.91 13.36
C GLY A 66 -22.95 -3.86 12.17
N VAL A 67 -21.91 -4.02 11.36
CA VAL A 67 -21.85 -5.02 10.28
C VAL A 67 -22.05 -6.41 10.84
N ALA A 68 -21.29 -6.81 11.85
CA ALA A 68 -21.37 -8.15 12.42
C ALA A 68 -22.74 -8.44 13.05
N GLY A 69 -23.33 -7.46 13.76
CA GLY A 69 -24.69 -7.61 14.30
C GLY A 69 -25.77 -7.69 13.21
N SER A 70 -25.65 -6.88 12.16
CA SER A 70 -26.57 -6.94 11.02
C SER A 70 -26.49 -8.29 10.29
N LEU A 71 -25.27 -8.82 10.10
CA LEU A 71 -25.08 -10.15 9.52
C LEU A 71 -25.68 -11.23 10.39
N HIS A 72 -25.47 -11.19 11.71
CA HIS A 72 -26.07 -12.16 12.62
C HIS A 72 -27.60 -12.18 12.46
N GLY A 73 -28.23 -11.01 12.40
CA GLY A 73 -29.66 -10.89 12.11
C GLY A 73 -30.07 -11.47 10.75
N SER A 74 -29.39 -11.10 9.66
CA SER A 74 -29.72 -11.59 8.30
C SER A 74 -29.48 -13.08 8.12
N LEU A 75 -28.41 -13.62 8.71
CA LEU A 75 -28.14 -15.05 8.67
C LEU A 75 -29.19 -15.85 9.45
N ALA A 76 -29.70 -15.30 10.56
CA ALA A 76 -30.77 -15.92 11.33
C ALA A 76 -32.09 -16.00 10.56
N THR A 77 -32.30 -15.22 9.49
CA THR A 77 -33.45 -15.35 8.58
C THR A 77 -33.22 -16.35 7.45
N GLY A 78 -32.08 -17.07 7.43
CA GLY A 78 -31.75 -18.06 6.42
C GLY A 78 -31.14 -17.50 5.12
N ALA A 79 -30.82 -16.20 5.08
CA ALA A 79 -30.14 -15.60 3.93
C ALA A 79 -28.66 -16.01 3.89
N LEU A 80 -28.08 -16.08 2.69
CA LEU A 80 -26.65 -16.26 2.48
C LEU A 80 -25.95 -14.90 2.56
N CYS A 81 -25.11 -14.73 3.57
CA CYS A 81 -24.51 -13.43 3.88
C CYS A 81 -22.99 -13.49 3.98
N THR A 82 -22.31 -12.40 3.59
CA THR A 82 -20.85 -12.22 3.73
C THR A 82 -20.48 -10.76 4.07
N THR A 83 -19.22 -10.52 4.41
CA THR A 83 -18.64 -9.18 4.58
C THR A 83 -17.13 -9.18 4.28
N PHE A 84 -16.60 -7.97 4.21
CA PHE A 84 -15.20 -7.65 3.95
C PHE A 84 -14.67 -6.80 5.12
N THR A 85 -13.57 -7.20 5.76
CA THR A 85 -12.99 -6.45 6.89
C THR A 85 -11.48 -6.65 7.00
N ALA A 86 -10.84 -5.96 7.94
CA ALA A 86 -9.42 -6.07 8.26
C ALA A 86 -9.12 -5.44 9.64
N SER A 87 -8.01 -5.81 10.28
CA SER A 87 -7.41 -5.09 11.42
C SER A 87 -8.42 -4.75 12.52
N GLN A 88 -8.51 -3.47 12.90
CA GLN A 88 -9.42 -2.95 13.91
C GLN A 88 -10.88 -3.30 13.62
N GLY A 89 -11.26 -3.36 12.35
CA GLY A 89 -12.60 -3.73 11.93
C GLY A 89 -12.94 -5.15 12.35
N LEU A 90 -12.02 -6.11 12.15
CA LEU A 90 -12.22 -7.49 12.59
C LEU A 90 -12.33 -7.57 14.13
N LEU A 91 -11.53 -6.79 14.87
CA LEU A 91 -11.63 -6.76 16.35
C LEU A 91 -13.03 -6.35 16.84
N LEU A 92 -13.68 -5.40 16.15
CA LEU A 92 -15.05 -4.98 16.47
C LEU A 92 -16.10 -6.06 16.16
N MET A 93 -15.77 -7.05 15.33
CA MET A 93 -16.66 -8.17 14.99
C MET A 93 -16.54 -9.36 15.95
N LEU A 94 -15.44 -9.47 16.72
CA LEU A 94 -15.16 -10.63 17.59
C LEU A 94 -16.35 -11.03 18.50
N PRO A 95 -17.08 -10.12 19.16
CA PRO A 95 -18.20 -10.52 20.01
C PRO A 95 -19.30 -11.28 19.25
N ASN A 96 -19.63 -10.84 18.03
CA ASN A 96 -20.62 -11.52 17.18
C ASN A 96 -20.06 -12.79 16.54
N MET A 97 -18.75 -12.87 16.30
CA MET A 97 -18.11 -14.09 15.80
C MET A 97 -18.35 -15.28 16.75
N TYR A 98 -18.21 -15.08 18.07
CA TYR A 98 -18.56 -16.13 19.04
C TYR A 98 -20.02 -16.58 18.95
N LYS A 99 -20.95 -15.66 18.70
CA LYS A 99 -22.38 -15.96 18.57
C LYS A 99 -22.66 -16.77 17.31
N LEU A 100 -22.13 -16.34 16.16
CA LEU A 100 -22.27 -17.03 14.88
C LEU A 100 -21.72 -18.45 14.92
N ALA A 101 -20.54 -18.64 15.53
CA ALA A 101 -19.94 -19.96 15.70
C ALA A 101 -20.73 -20.84 16.69
N GLY A 102 -21.17 -20.27 17.82
CA GLY A 102 -21.97 -20.97 18.83
C GLY A 102 -23.35 -21.39 18.32
N GLU A 103 -23.92 -20.64 17.37
CA GLU A 103 -25.20 -20.93 16.74
C GLU A 103 -25.07 -21.82 15.48
N LEU A 104 -23.86 -22.26 15.13
CA LEU A 104 -23.57 -23.09 13.95
C LEU A 104 -24.17 -22.47 12.68
N THR A 105 -23.86 -21.20 12.48
CA THR A 105 -24.40 -20.37 11.41
C THR A 105 -23.38 -20.25 10.27
N PRO A 106 -23.66 -20.81 9.09
CA PRO A 106 -22.73 -20.79 7.96
C PRO A 106 -22.63 -19.38 7.36
N THR A 107 -21.40 -18.87 7.25
CA THR A 107 -21.06 -17.58 6.62
C THR A 107 -19.55 -17.52 6.41
N VAL A 108 -19.11 -16.69 5.48
CA VAL A 108 -17.69 -16.42 5.24
C VAL A 108 -17.39 -14.95 5.44
N PHE A 109 -16.40 -14.64 6.26
CA PHE A 109 -15.81 -13.31 6.36
C PHE A 109 -14.52 -13.31 5.57
N HIS A 110 -14.42 -12.37 4.63
CA HIS A 110 -13.25 -12.20 3.78
C HIS A 110 -12.35 -11.10 4.34
N VAL A 111 -11.15 -11.48 4.76
CA VAL A 111 -10.24 -10.59 5.49
C VAL A 111 -8.95 -10.37 4.73
N THR A 112 -8.66 -9.11 4.43
CA THR A 112 -7.31 -8.73 3.99
C THR A 112 -6.46 -8.51 5.23
N ALA A 113 -5.77 -9.55 5.69
CA ALA A 113 -5.07 -9.58 6.97
C ALA A 113 -4.13 -8.39 7.10
N ARG A 114 -4.28 -7.62 8.19
CA ARG A 114 -3.64 -6.33 8.41
C ARG A 114 -3.21 -6.16 9.86
N SER A 115 -2.06 -5.50 10.06
CA SER A 115 -1.54 -5.11 11.36
C SER A 115 -2.58 -4.47 12.28
N LEU A 116 -2.50 -4.80 13.56
CA LEU A 116 -3.17 -4.06 14.61
C LEU A 116 -2.40 -2.78 14.98
N ALA A 117 -3.12 -1.76 15.40
CA ALA A 117 -2.55 -0.52 15.92
C ALA A 117 -2.00 -0.74 17.34
N CYS A 118 -0.68 -0.90 17.45
CA CYS A 118 0.04 -1.06 18.72
C CYS A 118 0.71 0.26 19.11
N GLN A 119 2.05 0.37 19.03
CA GLN A 119 2.76 1.64 19.24
C GLN A 119 2.48 2.68 18.14
N GLY A 120 1.95 2.23 16.99
CA GLY A 120 1.54 3.06 15.88
C GLY A 120 0.52 2.32 15.01
N LEU A 121 -0.24 3.07 14.23
CA LEU A 121 -1.14 2.51 13.23
C LEU A 121 -0.34 2.03 12.02
N SER A 122 -0.57 0.79 11.60
CA SER A 122 -0.14 0.30 10.28
C SER A 122 -1.39 -0.01 9.45
N ILE A 123 -1.39 0.42 8.19
CA ILE A 123 -2.41 0.00 7.22
C ILE A 123 -2.05 -1.32 6.52
N PHE A 124 -0.82 -1.77 6.71
CA PHE A 124 -0.18 -2.81 5.92
C PHE A 124 -0.40 -4.21 6.48
N GLY A 125 -0.11 -5.22 5.66
CA GLY A 125 -0.47 -6.61 5.89
C GLY A 125 0.43 -7.36 6.86
N ASP A 126 -0.19 -7.98 7.86
CA ASP A 126 0.33 -9.07 8.68
C ASP A 126 -0.86 -9.82 9.29
N HIS A 127 -0.64 -10.88 10.07
CA HIS A 127 -1.69 -11.77 10.59
C HIS A 127 -2.18 -11.39 12.00
N GLY A 128 -1.79 -10.24 12.56
CA GLY A 128 -2.15 -9.89 13.94
C GLY A 128 -3.65 -9.85 14.21
N ASP A 129 -4.45 -9.45 13.21
CA ASP A 129 -5.90 -9.41 13.30
C ASP A 129 -6.56 -10.79 13.25
N VAL A 130 -6.21 -11.63 12.28
CA VAL A 130 -6.76 -12.98 12.13
C VAL A 130 -6.37 -13.89 13.30
N MET A 131 -5.15 -13.71 13.83
CA MET A 131 -4.67 -14.41 15.02
C MET A 131 -5.41 -14.01 16.30
N SER A 132 -5.93 -12.77 16.35
CA SER A 132 -6.80 -12.31 17.44
C SER A 132 -8.20 -12.93 17.41
N ALA A 133 -8.58 -13.54 16.28
CA ALA A 133 -9.86 -14.23 16.10
C ALA A 133 -9.78 -15.75 16.25
N ARG A 134 -8.59 -16.33 16.46
CA ARG A 134 -8.35 -17.80 16.41
C ARG A 134 -9.16 -18.62 17.41
N GLN A 135 -9.58 -18.00 18.52
CA GLN A 135 -10.32 -18.61 19.62
C GLN A 135 -11.85 -18.43 19.51
N THR A 136 -12.34 -17.76 18.46
CA THR A 136 -13.78 -17.44 18.30
C THR A 136 -14.63 -18.66 17.91
N GLY A 137 -14.01 -19.78 17.55
CA GLY A 137 -14.68 -20.96 16.98
C GLY A 137 -14.88 -20.89 15.47
N TRP A 138 -14.22 -19.95 14.78
CA TRP A 138 -14.27 -19.88 13.33
C TRP A 138 -13.21 -20.78 12.70
N ALA A 139 -13.56 -21.43 11.59
CA ALA A 139 -12.56 -22.04 10.73
C ALA A 139 -11.73 -20.91 10.07
N GLN A 140 -10.43 -21.10 9.91
CA GLN A 140 -9.54 -20.09 9.32
C GLN A 140 -8.81 -20.71 8.13
N LEU A 141 -9.07 -20.17 6.94
CA LEU A 141 -8.55 -20.65 5.66
C LEU A 141 -7.73 -19.55 4.99
N CYS A 142 -6.46 -19.81 4.75
CA CYS A 142 -5.50 -18.85 4.20
C CYS A 142 -5.25 -19.07 2.71
N SER A 143 -5.14 -17.97 1.96
CA SER A 143 -4.70 -17.95 0.57
C SER A 143 -3.34 -17.29 0.45
N GLN A 144 -2.42 -17.88 -0.31
CA GLN A 144 -1.07 -17.34 -0.47
C GLN A 144 -0.94 -16.33 -1.63
N ASN A 145 -1.77 -16.43 -2.67
CA ASN A 145 -1.69 -15.61 -3.87
C ASN A 145 -3.06 -15.15 -4.40
N VAL A 146 -3.07 -14.42 -5.52
CA VAL A 146 -4.30 -13.84 -6.10
C VAL A 146 -5.25 -14.92 -6.62
N GLN A 147 -4.73 -15.99 -7.22
CA GLN A 147 -5.51 -17.15 -7.68
C GLN A 147 -6.20 -17.84 -6.50
N GLU A 148 -5.47 -18.11 -5.42
CA GLU A 148 -6.01 -18.73 -4.21
C GLU A 148 -7.03 -17.83 -3.50
N ALA A 149 -6.90 -16.50 -3.57
CA ALA A 149 -7.90 -15.60 -3.01
C ALA A 149 -9.29 -15.77 -3.66
N GLN A 150 -9.36 -16.19 -4.93
CA GLN A 150 -10.61 -16.61 -5.56
C GLN A 150 -11.00 -18.02 -5.12
N ASP A 151 -10.06 -18.96 -5.20
CA ASP A 151 -10.35 -20.39 -5.07
C ASP A 151 -10.77 -20.73 -3.63
N MET A 152 -10.06 -20.22 -2.63
CA MET A 152 -10.39 -20.38 -1.22
C MET A 152 -11.67 -19.64 -0.82
N ALA A 153 -12.07 -18.57 -1.52
CA ALA A 153 -13.37 -17.94 -1.30
C ALA A 153 -14.52 -18.89 -1.67
N LEU A 154 -14.38 -19.68 -2.74
CA LEU A 154 -15.40 -20.66 -3.12
C LEU A 154 -15.35 -21.90 -2.21
N ILE A 155 -14.15 -22.42 -1.93
CA ILE A 155 -13.94 -23.56 -1.04
C ILE A 155 -14.51 -23.25 0.36
N SER A 156 -14.21 -22.10 0.94
CA SER A 156 -14.76 -21.70 2.25
C SER A 156 -16.29 -21.53 2.22
N THR A 157 -16.87 -21.06 1.11
CA THR A 157 -18.32 -20.94 0.95
C THR A 157 -19.02 -22.29 0.94
N GLN A 158 -18.50 -23.27 0.20
CA GLN A 158 -19.06 -24.62 0.20
C GLN A 158 -18.80 -25.33 1.54
N ALA A 159 -17.59 -25.22 2.09
CA ALA A 159 -17.22 -25.86 3.35
C ALA A 159 -17.99 -25.30 4.56
N THR A 160 -18.29 -23.99 4.59
CA THR A 160 -19.11 -23.41 5.68
C THR A 160 -20.54 -23.96 5.64
N LEU A 161 -21.13 -24.14 4.46
CA LEU A 161 -22.46 -24.73 4.30
C LEU A 161 -22.49 -26.19 4.76
N ALA A 162 -21.46 -26.98 4.40
CA ALA A 162 -21.36 -28.39 4.74
C ALA A 162 -21.10 -28.63 6.23
N SER A 163 -20.18 -27.85 6.82
CA SER A 163 -19.80 -27.99 8.23
C SER A 163 -20.74 -27.26 9.21
N ARG A 164 -21.48 -26.25 8.72
CA ARG A 164 -22.21 -25.25 9.51
C ARG A 164 -21.33 -24.34 10.38
N ILE A 165 -20.01 -24.44 10.23
CA ILE A 165 -19.08 -23.60 10.98
C ILE A 165 -18.73 -22.39 10.12
N PRO A 166 -18.78 -21.17 10.66
CA PRO A 166 -18.40 -19.99 9.89
C PRO A 166 -16.90 -19.96 9.58
N PHE A 167 -16.55 -19.43 8.41
CA PHE A 167 -15.18 -19.37 7.91
C PHE A 167 -14.63 -17.94 7.86
N LEU A 168 -13.40 -17.79 8.31
CA LEU A 168 -12.58 -16.63 8.07
C LEU A 168 -11.64 -16.99 6.90
N HIS A 169 -12.01 -16.56 5.69
CA HIS A 169 -11.11 -16.65 4.54
C HIS A 169 -10.23 -15.40 4.54
N PHE A 170 -8.90 -15.57 4.58
CA PHE A 170 -7.99 -14.44 4.64
C PHE A 170 -6.78 -14.57 3.72
N PHE A 171 -6.25 -13.42 3.33
CA PHE A 171 -5.07 -13.26 2.51
C PHE A 171 -4.36 -11.95 2.85
N ASP A 172 -3.07 -11.86 2.52
CA ASP A 172 -2.23 -10.79 3.04
C ASP A 172 -2.62 -9.42 2.48
N GLY A 173 -2.89 -8.47 3.38
CA GLY A 173 -3.20 -7.09 3.04
C GLY A 173 -2.07 -6.43 2.25
N PHE A 174 -2.43 -5.73 1.18
CA PHE A 174 -1.53 -5.20 0.15
C PHE A 174 -0.79 -6.26 -0.65
N ARG A 175 0.01 -7.12 0.01
CA ARG A 175 0.90 -8.07 -0.65
C ARG A 175 0.18 -9.05 -1.57
N THR A 176 -1.02 -9.49 -1.20
CA THR A 176 -1.90 -10.27 -2.06
C THR A 176 -3.10 -9.44 -2.50
N SER A 177 -3.68 -8.63 -1.59
CA SER A 177 -4.94 -7.93 -1.90
C SER A 177 -4.82 -6.82 -2.95
N HIS A 178 -3.63 -6.26 -3.16
CA HIS A 178 -3.36 -5.19 -4.14
C HIS A 178 -2.31 -5.58 -5.20
N GLU A 179 -1.76 -6.78 -5.12
CA GLU A 179 -0.93 -7.33 -6.20
C GLU A 179 -1.82 -7.71 -7.37
N ILE A 180 -1.47 -7.25 -8.56
CA ILE A 180 -2.15 -7.63 -9.81
C ILE A 180 -1.41 -8.82 -10.39
N GLN A 181 -2.15 -9.89 -10.70
CA GLN A 181 -1.62 -11.12 -11.30
C GLN A 181 -2.52 -11.59 -12.44
N LYS A 182 -1.95 -12.24 -13.45
CA LYS A 182 -2.70 -13.03 -14.44
C LYS A 182 -3.13 -14.36 -13.80
N MET A 183 -4.44 -14.60 -13.74
CA MET A 183 -5.05 -15.76 -13.08
C MET A 183 -6.20 -16.34 -13.92
N GLU A 184 -6.56 -17.59 -13.66
CA GLU A 184 -7.70 -18.28 -14.26
C GLU A 184 -8.98 -17.96 -13.46
N GLN A 185 -9.93 -17.25 -14.06
CA GLN A 185 -11.17 -16.85 -13.41
C GLN A 185 -12.21 -17.98 -13.40
N LEU A 186 -12.82 -18.25 -12.23
CA LEU A 186 -13.94 -19.19 -12.12
C LEU A 186 -15.18 -18.66 -12.86
N THR A 187 -15.90 -19.53 -13.55
CA THR A 187 -17.17 -19.16 -14.18
C THR A 187 -18.33 -19.27 -13.19
N ASN A 188 -19.49 -18.72 -13.56
CA ASN A 188 -20.71 -18.89 -12.76
C ASN A 188 -21.13 -20.36 -12.68
N GLU A 189 -20.89 -21.13 -13.74
CA GLU A 189 -21.17 -22.56 -13.81
C GLU A 189 -20.26 -23.34 -12.84
N ASP A 190 -18.97 -23.01 -12.77
CA ASP A 190 -18.05 -23.61 -11.78
C ASP A 190 -18.57 -23.38 -10.35
N MET A 191 -18.98 -22.14 -10.05
CA MET A 191 -19.49 -21.77 -8.73
C MET A 191 -20.82 -22.47 -8.41
N LEU A 192 -21.70 -22.62 -9.39
CA LEU A 192 -22.98 -23.31 -9.26
C LEU A 192 -22.78 -24.82 -9.05
N GLU A 193 -21.87 -25.46 -9.79
CA GLU A 193 -21.56 -26.88 -9.65
C GLU A 193 -20.85 -27.19 -8.33
N MET A 194 -20.06 -26.24 -7.84
CA MET A 194 -19.36 -26.38 -6.57
C MET A 194 -20.31 -26.33 -5.37
N ILE A 195 -21.30 -25.43 -5.37
CA ILE A 195 -22.21 -25.22 -4.23
C ILE A 195 -23.34 -26.26 -4.21
N ASP A 196 -23.49 -26.98 -3.09
CA ASP A 196 -24.62 -27.90 -2.90
C ASP A 196 -25.87 -27.16 -2.41
N GLU A 197 -26.86 -27.01 -3.30
CA GLU A 197 -28.13 -26.34 -2.99
C GLU A 197 -28.96 -27.02 -1.90
N LYS A 198 -28.74 -28.31 -1.62
CA LYS A 198 -29.39 -28.98 -0.48
C LYS A 198 -28.92 -28.41 0.85
N LEU A 199 -27.65 -27.99 0.94
CA LEU A 199 -27.11 -27.36 2.14
C LEU A 199 -27.67 -25.95 2.35
N ILE A 200 -27.93 -25.22 1.26
CA ILE A 200 -28.64 -23.93 1.30
C ILE A 200 -30.06 -24.14 1.82
N THR A 201 -30.77 -25.14 1.29
CA THR A 201 -32.11 -25.51 1.77
C THR A 201 -32.08 -25.84 3.26
N ALA A 202 -31.13 -26.66 3.70
CA ALA A 202 -30.96 -27.00 5.11
C ALA A 202 -30.67 -25.76 6.00
N HIS A 203 -29.92 -24.77 5.50
CA HIS A 203 -29.71 -23.49 6.19
C HIS A 203 -31.01 -22.71 6.36
N ARG A 204 -31.79 -22.57 5.28
CA ARG A 204 -33.09 -21.90 5.29
C ARG A 204 -34.10 -22.61 6.19
N GLU A 205 -34.06 -23.93 6.27
CA GLU A 205 -34.86 -24.75 7.19
C GLU A 205 -34.50 -24.54 8.67
N ARG A 206 -33.46 -23.77 9.02
CA ARG A 206 -33.16 -23.40 10.41
C ARG A 206 -33.44 -21.93 10.72
N ALA A 207 -33.94 -21.18 9.73
CA ALA A 207 -34.24 -19.76 9.89
C ALA A 207 -35.32 -19.50 10.95
N LEU A 208 -35.19 -18.34 11.60
CA LEU A 208 -36.24 -17.76 12.42
C LEU A 208 -37.41 -17.33 11.52
N THR A 209 -38.57 -17.94 11.71
CA THR A 209 -39.82 -17.61 11.01
C THR A 209 -41.00 -17.71 11.97
N PRO A 210 -41.99 -16.80 11.90
CA PRO A 210 -43.20 -16.90 12.71
C PRO A 210 -44.04 -18.16 12.38
N ASP A 211 -43.91 -18.74 11.19
CA ASP A 211 -44.65 -19.95 10.78
C ASP A 211 -44.13 -21.22 11.47
N ARG A 212 -42.87 -21.20 11.91
CA ARG A 212 -42.21 -22.30 12.65
C ARG A 212 -41.23 -21.68 13.65
N PRO A 213 -41.74 -21.13 14.77
CA PRO A 213 -40.93 -20.36 15.69
C PRO A 213 -39.90 -21.24 16.40
N SER A 214 -38.72 -20.68 16.61
CA SER A 214 -37.67 -21.25 17.46
C SER A 214 -37.01 -20.13 18.26
N MET A 215 -36.23 -20.50 19.28
CA MET A 215 -35.51 -19.55 20.14
C MET A 215 -34.03 -19.93 20.18
N SER A 216 -33.15 -18.94 20.06
CA SER A 216 -31.70 -19.07 20.19
C SER A 216 -31.15 -17.96 21.09
N GLY A 217 -29.91 -18.11 21.55
CA GLY A 217 -29.24 -17.09 22.37
C GLY A 217 -29.84 -16.90 23.78
N THR A 218 -30.33 -17.97 24.40
CA THR A 218 -30.84 -17.94 25.77
C THR A 218 -29.75 -17.62 26.80
N ALA A 219 -30.16 -17.16 27.98
CA ALA A 219 -29.28 -17.11 29.15
C ALA A 219 -29.24 -18.49 29.82
N GLN A 220 -28.03 -19.01 30.06
CA GLN A 220 -27.80 -20.35 30.61
C GLN A 220 -27.04 -20.27 31.93
N ASN A 221 -27.48 -21.04 32.91
CA ASN A 221 -26.80 -21.19 34.20
C ASN A 221 -25.66 -22.23 34.11
N PRO A 222 -24.82 -22.34 35.16
CA PRO A 222 -23.71 -23.31 35.19
C PRO A 222 -24.11 -24.78 35.05
N ASP A 223 -25.36 -25.12 35.35
CA ASP A 223 -25.93 -26.47 35.24
C ASP A 223 -25.96 -27.00 33.79
N VAL A 224 -26.14 -26.12 32.81
CA VAL A 224 -26.26 -26.51 31.39
C VAL A 224 -25.26 -25.84 30.46
N TYR A 225 -24.64 -24.72 30.83
CA TYR A 225 -23.76 -23.98 29.92
C TYR A 225 -22.57 -24.80 29.44
N PHE A 226 -21.86 -25.48 30.35
CA PHE A 226 -20.70 -26.31 29.97
C PHE A 226 -21.13 -27.47 29.06
N THR A 227 -22.13 -28.25 29.47
CA THR A 227 -22.68 -29.33 28.65
C THR A 227 -23.12 -28.83 27.27
N GLY A 228 -23.79 -27.67 27.21
CA GLY A 228 -24.19 -27.02 25.96
C GLY A 228 -23.01 -26.64 25.07
N ARG A 229 -21.92 -26.14 25.66
CA ARG A 229 -20.73 -25.70 24.92
C ARG A 229 -19.97 -26.84 24.24
N GLU A 230 -20.06 -28.05 24.79
CA GLU A 230 -19.45 -29.28 24.23
C GLU A 230 -20.28 -29.92 23.11
N THR A 231 -21.56 -29.56 22.95
CA THR A 231 -22.45 -30.17 21.94
C THR A 231 -21.97 -29.98 20.50
N VAL A 232 -21.13 -28.97 20.25
CA VAL A 232 -20.65 -28.61 18.92
C VAL A 232 -19.43 -29.41 18.47
N ASN A 233 -18.77 -30.17 19.35
CA ASN A 233 -17.48 -30.82 19.06
C ASN A 233 -17.51 -31.69 17.80
N LYS A 234 -18.62 -32.40 17.56
CA LYS A 234 -18.79 -33.23 16.36
C LYS A 234 -18.68 -32.45 15.05
N TYR A 235 -19.07 -31.18 15.04
CA TYR A 235 -18.98 -30.32 13.86
C TYR A 235 -17.52 -29.93 13.62
N TYR A 236 -16.81 -29.50 14.66
CA TYR A 236 -15.38 -29.12 14.58
C TYR A 236 -14.48 -30.29 14.19
N ASN A 237 -14.73 -31.48 14.76
CA ASN A 237 -13.99 -32.70 14.43
C ASN A 237 -14.15 -33.11 12.96
N ALA A 238 -15.28 -32.74 12.32
CA ALA A 238 -15.56 -33.07 10.92
C ALA A 238 -14.98 -32.04 9.93
N ILE A 239 -14.66 -30.81 10.36
CA ILE A 239 -14.23 -29.73 9.43
C ILE A 239 -13.01 -30.13 8.59
N PRO A 240 -11.91 -30.68 9.15
CA PRO A 240 -10.73 -31.02 8.35
C PRO A 240 -11.06 -31.93 7.17
N GLY A 241 -11.84 -32.99 7.42
CA GLY A 241 -12.31 -33.90 6.36
C GLY A 241 -13.22 -33.20 5.35
N ILE A 242 -14.18 -32.41 5.82
CA ILE A 242 -15.09 -31.64 4.93
C ILE A 242 -14.30 -30.68 4.03
N VAL A 243 -13.31 -29.98 4.58
CA VAL A 243 -12.48 -29.04 3.81
C VAL A 243 -11.63 -29.80 2.79
N GLN A 244 -11.03 -30.92 3.16
CA GLN A 244 -10.27 -31.75 2.21
C GLN A 244 -11.16 -32.27 1.08
N GLU A 245 -12.33 -32.84 1.39
CA GLU A 245 -13.31 -33.28 0.38
C GLU A 245 -13.75 -32.12 -0.54
N THR A 246 -13.89 -30.93 0.02
CA THR A 246 -14.22 -29.71 -0.74
C THR A 246 -13.06 -29.29 -1.65
N MET A 247 -11.82 -29.38 -1.19
CA MET A 247 -10.63 -29.12 -2.02
C MET A 247 -10.50 -30.16 -3.15
N ASP A 248 -10.77 -31.44 -2.87
CA ASP A 248 -10.73 -32.50 -3.88
C ASP A 248 -11.83 -32.32 -4.94
N LYS A 249 -13.04 -31.93 -4.51
CA LYS A 249 -14.12 -31.56 -5.45
C LYS A 249 -13.71 -30.36 -6.30
N PHE A 250 -13.12 -29.34 -5.69
CA PHE A 250 -12.62 -28.17 -6.40
C PHE A 250 -11.56 -28.55 -7.45
N ALA A 251 -10.65 -29.45 -7.10
CA ALA A 251 -9.63 -29.97 -8.00
C ALA A 251 -10.23 -30.75 -9.17
N ALA A 252 -11.25 -31.58 -8.93
CA ALA A 252 -11.95 -32.31 -9.99
C ALA A 252 -12.63 -31.37 -11.00
N LEU A 253 -13.14 -30.22 -10.54
CA LEU A 253 -13.75 -29.20 -11.39
C LEU A 253 -12.70 -28.38 -12.14
N THR A 254 -11.65 -27.95 -11.44
CA THR A 254 -10.76 -26.88 -11.91
C THR A 254 -9.40 -27.35 -12.38
N GLY A 255 -8.96 -28.53 -11.96
CA GLY A 255 -7.60 -29.04 -12.11
C GLY A 255 -6.62 -28.54 -11.06
N ARG A 256 -7.04 -27.67 -10.13
CA ARG A 256 -6.17 -27.08 -9.09
C ARG A 256 -6.39 -27.79 -7.76
N GLN A 257 -5.42 -28.61 -7.35
CA GLN A 257 -5.45 -29.36 -6.09
C GLN A 257 -4.91 -28.51 -4.93
N TYR A 258 -5.57 -28.62 -3.80
CA TYR A 258 -5.12 -28.08 -2.52
C TYR A 258 -5.25 -29.15 -1.44
N ASN A 259 -4.45 -29.05 -0.38
CA ASN A 259 -4.62 -29.84 0.83
C ASN A 259 -4.68 -28.93 2.06
N LEU A 260 -5.08 -29.48 3.20
CA LEU A 260 -5.06 -28.73 4.47
C LEU A 260 -3.66 -28.15 4.75
N PHE A 261 -2.65 -28.96 4.45
CA PHE A 261 -1.23 -28.68 4.49
C PHE A 261 -0.61 -29.24 3.20
N ASP A 262 0.06 -28.43 2.38
CA ASP A 262 0.82 -28.94 1.23
C ASP A 262 2.31 -28.82 1.50
N TYR A 263 3.03 -29.87 1.11
CA TYR A 263 4.48 -29.89 1.10
C TYR A 263 5.03 -29.46 -0.26
N TYR A 264 6.12 -28.69 -0.25
CA TYR A 264 6.87 -28.32 -1.45
C TYR A 264 8.37 -28.37 -1.18
N GLY A 265 9.16 -29.01 -2.05
CA GLY A 265 10.62 -29.07 -1.95
C GLY A 265 11.18 -30.47 -2.16
N ALA A 266 12.42 -30.68 -1.70
CA ALA A 266 13.12 -31.94 -1.89
C ALA A 266 12.42 -33.10 -1.15
N PRO A 267 12.08 -34.24 -1.80
CA PRO A 267 11.41 -35.36 -1.14
C PRO A 267 12.17 -35.92 0.09
N ASP A 268 13.49 -35.70 0.15
CA ASP A 268 14.38 -36.09 1.23
C ASP A 268 14.89 -34.87 2.05
N ALA A 269 14.10 -33.79 2.12
CA ALA A 269 14.46 -32.58 2.85
C ALA A 269 14.78 -32.86 4.33
N THR A 270 15.86 -32.27 4.82
CA THR A 270 16.27 -32.28 6.22
C THR A 270 15.85 -31.02 6.96
N ASP A 271 15.72 -29.91 6.22
CA ASP A 271 15.47 -28.58 6.76
C ASP A 271 14.18 -28.02 6.15
N VAL A 272 13.14 -27.86 6.98
CA VAL A 272 11.79 -27.50 6.50
C VAL A 272 11.24 -26.24 7.16
N VAL A 273 10.66 -25.34 6.36
CA VAL A 273 9.93 -24.16 6.83
C VAL A 273 8.43 -24.49 6.95
N VAL A 274 7.76 -24.07 8.02
CA VAL A 274 6.28 -24.09 8.11
C VAL A 274 5.78 -22.64 8.06
N ILE A 275 4.93 -22.32 7.09
CA ILE A 275 4.53 -20.94 6.81
C ILE A 275 3.09 -20.86 6.27
N MET A 276 2.50 -19.67 6.37
CA MET A 276 1.17 -19.35 5.89
C MET A 276 1.16 -18.00 5.17
N GLY A 277 0.26 -17.83 4.20
CA GLY A 277 0.10 -16.59 3.42
C GLY A 277 1.16 -16.39 2.35
N SER A 278 1.28 -15.17 1.84
CA SER A 278 2.11 -14.84 0.66
C SER A 278 3.61 -15.09 0.83
N GLY A 279 4.11 -15.20 2.06
CA GLY A 279 5.50 -15.57 2.29
C GLY A 279 5.84 -16.98 1.78
N ALA A 280 4.84 -17.87 1.68
CA ALA A 280 4.99 -19.21 1.12
C ALA A 280 5.53 -19.20 -0.32
N GLU A 281 5.05 -18.28 -1.16
CA GLU A 281 5.49 -18.14 -2.55
C GLU A 281 6.97 -17.71 -2.66
N THR A 282 7.40 -16.77 -1.81
CA THR A 282 8.83 -16.41 -1.74
C THR A 282 9.68 -17.61 -1.29
N VAL A 283 9.18 -18.39 -0.34
CA VAL A 283 9.87 -19.61 0.12
C VAL A 283 9.94 -20.66 -1.00
N ALA A 284 8.85 -20.88 -1.73
CA ALA A 284 8.79 -21.79 -2.88
C ALA A 284 9.86 -21.45 -3.93
N ALA A 285 9.86 -20.19 -4.40
CA ALA A 285 10.81 -19.73 -5.41
C ALA A 285 12.27 -19.84 -4.93
N THR A 286 12.52 -19.64 -3.63
CA THR A 286 13.86 -19.79 -3.06
C THR A 286 14.28 -21.26 -2.92
N ILE A 287 13.34 -22.16 -2.58
CA ILE A 287 13.59 -23.60 -2.48
C ILE A 287 14.13 -24.13 -3.80
N ASP A 288 13.53 -23.75 -4.94
CA ASP A 288 13.94 -24.24 -6.25
C ASP A 288 15.42 -23.97 -6.54
N HIS A 289 15.88 -22.76 -6.19
CA HIS A 289 17.28 -22.37 -6.33
C HIS A 289 18.19 -23.14 -5.37
N LEU A 290 17.81 -23.23 -4.08
CA LEU A 290 18.61 -23.93 -3.08
C LEU A 290 18.69 -25.44 -3.35
N VAL A 291 17.63 -26.05 -3.87
CA VAL A 291 17.61 -27.47 -4.27
C VAL A 291 18.49 -27.69 -5.50
N ALA A 292 18.47 -26.77 -6.47
CA ALA A 292 19.39 -26.81 -7.61
C ALA A 292 20.87 -26.73 -7.16
N ASP A 293 21.16 -26.01 -6.07
CA ASP A 293 22.48 -25.97 -5.41
C ASP A 293 22.79 -27.22 -4.56
N GLY A 294 21.91 -28.23 -4.56
CA GLY A 294 22.09 -29.50 -3.86
C GLY A 294 21.66 -29.49 -2.40
N ARG A 295 20.96 -28.44 -1.93
CA ARG A 295 20.42 -28.42 -0.56
C ARG A 295 19.15 -29.25 -0.42
N LYS A 296 19.01 -29.89 0.73
CA LYS A 296 17.84 -30.70 1.11
C LYS A 296 16.81 -29.86 1.89
N VAL A 297 16.19 -28.91 1.20
CA VAL A 297 15.24 -27.97 1.80
C VAL A 297 13.82 -28.19 1.30
N GLY A 298 12.84 -27.83 2.12
CA GLY A 298 11.43 -27.81 1.72
C GLY A 298 10.57 -26.97 2.65
N MET A 299 9.27 -26.94 2.39
CA MET A 299 8.31 -26.22 3.21
C MET A 299 6.99 -26.96 3.34
N VAL A 300 6.28 -26.67 4.42
CA VAL A 300 4.86 -26.96 4.58
C VAL A 300 4.10 -25.64 4.58
N ILE A 301 3.18 -25.52 3.65
CA ILE A 301 2.28 -24.38 3.56
C ILE A 301 0.96 -24.75 4.27
N VAL A 302 0.52 -23.90 5.18
CA VAL A 302 -0.71 -24.08 5.95
C VAL A 302 -1.87 -23.38 5.24
N ARG A 303 -2.88 -24.13 4.77
CA ARG A 303 -4.13 -23.54 4.23
C ARG A 303 -5.17 -23.46 5.34
N LEU A 304 -5.51 -24.59 5.94
CA LEU A 304 -6.48 -24.65 7.04
C LEU A 304 -5.75 -24.48 8.37
N PHE A 305 -5.71 -23.25 8.88
CA PHE A 305 -5.10 -22.97 10.18
C PHE A 305 -6.04 -23.34 11.34
N ARG A 306 -7.35 -23.19 11.17
CA ARG A 306 -8.35 -23.63 12.17
C ARG A 306 -9.52 -24.38 11.51
N PRO A 307 -9.98 -25.49 12.10
CA PRO A 307 -9.32 -26.28 13.14
C PRO A 307 -7.96 -26.80 12.67
N PHE A 308 -6.98 -26.83 13.57
CA PHE A 308 -5.64 -27.27 13.23
C PHE A 308 -5.57 -28.80 13.31
N ASP A 309 -5.57 -29.47 12.16
CA ASP A 309 -5.42 -30.93 12.12
C ASP A 309 -3.94 -31.31 12.31
N MET A 310 -3.58 -31.57 13.57
CA MET A 310 -2.21 -31.90 13.96
C MET A 310 -1.66 -33.13 13.21
N LYS A 311 -2.51 -34.13 12.96
CA LYS A 311 -2.09 -35.36 12.26
C LYS A 311 -1.81 -35.07 10.79
N ALA A 312 -2.71 -34.33 10.13
CA ALA A 312 -2.50 -33.93 8.74
C ALA A 312 -1.23 -33.07 8.58
N MET A 313 -0.96 -32.16 9.53
CA MET A 313 0.26 -31.35 9.51
C MET A 313 1.53 -32.21 9.60
N VAL A 314 1.60 -33.12 10.58
CA VAL A 314 2.76 -33.99 10.74
C VAL A 314 2.93 -34.94 9.56
N ASN A 315 1.83 -35.46 8.99
CA ASN A 315 1.86 -36.33 7.83
C ASN A 315 2.29 -35.63 6.53
N ALA A 316 2.21 -34.30 6.48
CA ALA A 316 2.73 -33.52 5.35
C ALA A 316 4.26 -33.41 5.36
N LEU A 317 4.93 -33.71 6.48
CA LEU A 317 6.38 -33.64 6.59
C LEU A 317 7.07 -34.89 6.02
N PRO A 318 8.17 -34.74 5.25
CA PRO A 318 9.04 -35.86 4.94
C PRO A 318 9.59 -36.51 6.21
N SER A 319 9.79 -37.83 6.17
CA SER A 319 10.35 -38.57 7.32
C SER A 319 11.82 -38.25 7.60
N SER A 320 12.51 -37.60 6.66
CA SER A 320 13.91 -37.16 6.74
C SER A 320 14.12 -35.85 7.48
N VAL A 321 13.05 -35.17 7.92
CA VAL A 321 13.15 -33.85 8.52
C VAL A 321 13.90 -33.89 9.86
N GLU A 322 14.98 -33.12 9.94
CA GLU A 322 15.79 -32.95 11.14
C GLU A 322 15.48 -31.64 11.86
N ARG A 323 15.14 -30.58 11.10
CA ARG A 323 14.95 -29.22 11.61
C ARG A 323 13.74 -28.57 10.97
N LEU A 324 12.94 -27.92 11.81
CA LEU A 324 11.76 -27.15 11.43
C LEU A 324 11.94 -25.71 11.87
N THR A 325 11.64 -24.76 11.00
CA THR A 325 11.43 -23.37 11.40
C THR A 325 10.02 -22.95 11.06
N VAL A 326 9.28 -22.51 12.08
CA VAL A 326 7.93 -22.00 11.92
C VAL A 326 7.99 -20.49 11.81
N LEU A 327 7.43 -19.95 10.74
CA LEU A 327 7.43 -18.52 10.44
C LEU A 327 6.04 -17.91 10.69
N ASP A 328 5.95 -17.11 11.75
CA ASP A 328 4.75 -16.37 12.11
C ASP A 328 4.79 -14.95 11.55
N ARG A 329 3.71 -14.54 10.89
CA ARG A 329 3.51 -13.17 10.40
C ARG A 329 2.74 -12.33 11.42
N CYS A 330 2.99 -12.52 12.71
CA CYS A 330 2.40 -11.73 13.79
C CYS A 330 3.37 -11.63 14.97
N LYS A 331 2.99 -10.90 16.02
CA LYS A 331 3.75 -10.83 17.27
C LYS A 331 2.79 -10.85 18.45
N GLU A 332 2.97 -11.82 19.36
CA GLU A 332 2.30 -11.84 20.67
C GLU A 332 3.31 -11.48 21.78
N PRO A 333 3.37 -10.21 22.23
CA PRO A 333 4.33 -9.80 23.26
C PRO A 333 4.12 -10.56 24.58
N GLY A 334 5.17 -11.20 25.08
CA GLY A 334 5.14 -11.96 26.34
C GLY A 334 4.64 -13.40 26.21
N ALA A 335 4.17 -13.81 25.03
CA ALA A 335 3.84 -15.20 24.77
C ALA A 335 5.12 -16.06 24.72
N PRO A 336 5.05 -17.36 25.09
CA PRO A 336 6.17 -18.29 24.95
C PRO A 336 6.54 -18.59 23.49
N GLY A 337 5.70 -18.18 22.54
CA GLY A 337 5.89 -18.32 21.10
C GLY A 337 4.69 -17.74 20.36
N ASP A 338 4.84 -17.48 19.08
CA ASP A 338 3.75 -16.98 18.23
C ASP A 338 2.80 -18.14 17.82
N PRO A 339 1.55 -17.88 17.40
CA PRO A 339 0.49 -18.89 17.35
C PRO A 339 0.78 -20.12 16.50
N LEU A 340 1.30 -19.96 15.28
CA LEU A 340 1.56 -21.11 14.40
C LEU A 340 2.70 -21.97 14.97
N TYR A 341 3.75 -21.34 15.48
CA TYR A 341 4.82 -22.05 16.18
C TYR A 341 4.29 -22.89 17.35
N LEU A 342 3.39 -22.35 18.17
CA LEU A 342 2.83 -23.10 19.31
C LEU A 342 2.02 -24.32 18.85
N ASP A 343 1.21 -24.19 17.79
CA ASP A 343 0.43 -25.31 17.25
C ASP A 343 1.34 -26.40 16.64
N VAL A 344 2.38 -26.00 15.90
CA VAL A 344 3.35 -26.95 15.32
C VAL A 344 4.14 -27.65 16.40
N ARG A 345 4.58 -26.93 17.44
CA ARG A 345 5.25 -27.53 18.60
C ARG A 345 4.38 -28.57 19.30
N ALA A 346 3.10 -28.27 19.50
CA ALA A 346 2.15 -29.20 20.09
C ALA A 346 1.95 -30.44 19.21
N ALA A 347 1.72 -30.25 17.90
CA ALA A 347 1.50 -31.33 16.95
C ALA A 347 2.71 -32.30 16.86
N ILE A 348 3.93 -31.78 16.80
CA ILE A 348 5.16 -32.60 16.81
C ILE A 348 5.32 -33.33 18.15
N GLY A 349 5.02 -32.65 19.27
CA GLY A 349 5.05 -33.26 20.60
C GLY A 349 4.11 -34.45 20.72
N GLU A 350 2.83 -34.25 20.39
CA GLU A 350 1.82 -35.31 20.44
C GLU A 350 2.13 -36.46 19.46
N ALA A 351 2.67 -36.16 18.27
CA ALA A 351 3.08 -37.19 17.33
C ALA A 351 4.26 -38.04 17.84
N ALA A 352 5.24 -37.43 18.51
CA ALA A 352 6.35 -38.14 19.13
C ALA A 352 5.91 -38.98 20.33
N GLU A 353 4.94 -38.50 21.11
CA GLU A 353 4.33 -39.28 22.21
C GLU A 353 3.55 -40.49 21.67
N ALA A 354 2.80 -40.30 20.58
CA ALA A 354 2.05 -41.37 19.92
C ALA A 354 2.95 -42.37 19.17
N ASN A 355 4.11 -41.93 18.69
CA ASN A 355 5.11 -42.77 18.01
C ASN A 355 6.53 -42.53 18.57
N PRO A 356 6.94 -43.29 19.59
CA PRO A 356 8.26 -43.15 20.22
C PRO A 356 9.47 -43.41 19.29
N THR A 357 9.24 -43.95 18.09
CA THR A 357 10.30 -44.18 17.08
C THR A 357 10.48 -43.00 16.12
N MET A 358 9.58 -42.01 16.18
CA MET A 358 9.68 -40.79 15.39
C MET A 358 10.91 -39.98 15.82
N PHE A 359 11.71 -39.55 14.86
CA PHE A 359 12.74 -38.55 15.12
C PHE A 359 12.06 -37.23 15.50
N MET A 360 12.41 -36.65 16.66
CA MET A 360 11.88 -35.35 17.06
C MET A 360 12.74 -34.25 16.45
N PRO A 361 12.25 -33.50 15.44
CA PRO A 361 13.04 -32.44 14.83
C PRO A 361 13.27 -31.28 15.80
N LEU A 362 14.37 -30.57 15.60
CA LEU A 362 14.59 -29.27 16.25
C LEU A 362 13.56 -28.28 15.69
N VAL A 363 12.69 -27.73 16.53
CA VAL A 363 11.68 -26.75 16.10
C VAL A 363 12.06 -25.35 16.56
N LEU A 364 12.26 -24.45 15.60
CA LEU A 364 12.63 -23.05 15.77
C LEU A 364 11.44 -22.13 15.43
N ALA A 365 11.38 -20.98 16.08
CA ALA A 365 10.41 -19.92 15.84
C ALA A 365 11.08 -18.71 15.19
N GLY A 366 10.45 -18.18 14.14
CA GLY A 366 10.85 -16.94 13.49
C GLY A 366 9.66 -16.04 13.20
N ARG A 367 9.86 -14.72 13.29
CA ARG A 367 8.90 -13.72 12.82
C ARG A 367 9.36 -13.02 11.55
N TYR A 368 8.41 -12.72 10.68
CA TYR A 368 8.67 -12.01 9.43
C TYR A 368 7.52 -11.07 9.06
N GLY A 369 7.78 -10.13 8.14
CA GLY A 369 6.74 -9.48 7.34
C GLY A 369 5.69 -8.64 8.07
N LEU A 370 5.94 -8.22 9.32
CA LEU A 370 5.01 -7.38 10.10
C LEU A 370 4.79 -6.03 9.41
N GLY A 371 3.55 -5.57 9.31
CA GLY A 371 3.22 -4.32 8.62
C GLY A 371 3.72 -4.24 7.18
N SER A 372 3.63 -5.34 6.43
CA SER A 372 4.23 -5.51 5.10
C SER A 372 5.71 -5.15 5.02
N ALA A 373 6.47 -5.34 6.10
CA ALA A 373 7.92 -5.41 6.00
C ALA A 373 8.31 -6.45 4.93
N GLU A 374 9.39 -6.16 4.20
CA GLU A 374 9.80 -6.99 3.09
C GLU A 374 10.14 -8.41 3.55
N PHE A 375 9.87 -9.40 2.68
CA PHE A 375 10.30 -10.78 2.88
C PHE A 375 10.82 -11.32 1.55
N SER A 376 12.12 -11.17 1.34
CA SER A 376 12.80 -11.47 0.09
C SER A 376 13.49 -12.84 0.11
N PRO A 377 13.91 -13.36 -1.05
CA PRO A 377 14.69 -14.60 -1.15
C PRO A 377 15.95 -14.61 -0.28
N ALA A 378 16.62 -13.46 -0.15
CA ALA A 378 17.77 -13.30 0.73
C ALA A 378 17.43 -13.59 2.21
N MET A 379 16.26 -13.15 2.66
CA MET A 379 15.77 -13.40 4.00
C MET A 379 15.39 -14.87 4.20
N VAL A 380 14.74 -15.49 3.19
CA VAL A 380 14.43 -16.93 3.21
C VAL A 380 15.72 -17.75 3.30
N LYS A 381 16.73 -17.42 2.51
CA LYS A 381 18.04 -18.08 2.59
C LYS A 381 18.64 -17.97 3.99
N ALA A 382 18.57 -16.81 4.62
CA ALA A 382 19.06 -16.63 5.99
C ALA A 382 18.31 -17.49 7.02
N VAL A 383 17.01 -17.74 6.83
CA VAL A 383 16.25 -18.69 7.67
C VAL A 383 16.81 -20.10 7.53
N TYR A 384 17.03 -20.57 6.30
CA TYR A 384 17.62 -21.88 6.03
C TYR A 384 19.08 -22.01 6.46
N ASP A 385 19.85 -20.93 6.40
CA ASP A 385 21.24 -20.88 6.89
C ASP A 385 21.29 -20.91 8.42
N ASN A 386 20.33 -20.26 9.09
CA ASN A 386 20.19 -20.33 10.55
C ASN A 386 19.95 -21.77 11.04
N MET A 387 19.13 -22.54 10.34
CA MET A 387 18.84 -23.94 10.71
C MET A 387 20.10 -24.81 10.78
N VAL A 388 21.02 -24.64 9.82
CA VAL A 388 22.24 -25.46 9.73
C VAL A 388 23.44 -24.86 10.49
N SER A 389 23.25 -23.71 11.13
CA SER A 389 24.31 -23.09 11.94
C SER A 389 24.62 -23.93 13.19
N MET A 390 25.82 -23.76 13.76
CA MET A 390 26.23 -24.48 14.97
C MET A 390 25.34 -24.18 16.19
N ALA A 391 24.78 -22.98 16.26
CA ALA A 391 23.88 -22.54 17.32
C ALA A 391 22.69 -21.80 16.68
N PRO A 392 21.70 -22.53 16.15
CA PRO A 392 20.54 -21.92 15.50
C PRO A 392 19.83 -20.98 16.46
N LYS A 393 19.62 -19.74 16.01
CA LYS A 393 18.84 -18.77 16.78
C LYS A 393 17.39 -19.21 16.79
N ASN A 394 16.81 -19.29 17.98
CA ASN A 394 15.39 -19.49 18.18
C ASN A 394 14.71 -18.15 18.53
N HIS A 395 13.40 -18.04 18.34
CA HIS A 395 12.60 -16.82 18.55
C HIS A 395 13.20 -15.60 17.84
N PHE A 396 13.68 -15.80 16.62
CA PHE A 396 14.34 -14.77 15.84
C PHE A 396 13.33 -13.88 15.11
N CYS A 397 13.81 -12.79 14.53
CA CYS A 397 13.10 -12.07 13.46
C CYS A 397 13.99 -11.95 12.22
N VAL A 398 13.39 -11.76 11.05
CA VAL A 398 14.13 -11.51 9.80
C VAL A 398 13.59 -10.25 9.13
N GLY A 399 14.49 -9.40 8.63
CA GLY A 399 14.16 -8.09 8.09
C GLY A 399 14.81 -6.93 8.87
N PRO A 400 14.34 -6.61 10.10
CA PRO A 400 14.83 -5.47 10.87
C PRO A 400 16.23 -5.70 11.45
N ASN A 401 16.95 -4.61 11.71
CA ASN A 401 18.18 -4.65 12.50
C ASN A 401 17.87 -4.48 14.00
N ASP A 402 17.69 -5.62 14.68
CA ASP A 402 17.48 -5.65 16.13
C ASP A 402 18.82 -5.67 16.86
N ASP A 403 19.28 -4.49 17.26
CA ASP A 403 20.48 -4.23 18.05
C ASP A 403 20.21 -4.10 19.56
N VAL A 404 18.97 -4.35 20.00
CA VAL A 404 18.57 -4.25 21.41
C VAL A 404 18.45 -5.64 22.03
N THR A 405 17.67 -6.53 21.41
CA THR A 405 17.49 -7.91 21.87
C THR A 405 18.23 -8.93 21.03
N HIS A 406 18.91 -8.48 19.97
CA HIS A 406 19.73 -9.30 19.08
C HIS A 406 18.99 -10.51 18.51
N THR A 407 17.67 -10.37 18.27
CA THR A 407 16.84 -11.44 17.71
C THR A 407 16.91 -11.52 16.19
N SER A 408 17.37 -10.47 15.51
CA SER A 408 17.42 -10.43 14.05
C SER A 408 18.43 -11.42 13.44
N LEU A 409 18.11 -11.99 12.28
CA LEU A 409 19.04 -12.72 11.44
C LEU A 409 19.75 -11.77 10.47
N SER A 410 21.05 -11.96 10.29
CA SER A 410 21.82 -11.29 9.24
C SER A 410 21.59 -11.98 7.90
N TYR A 411 21.52 -11.21 6.83
CA TYR A 411 21.32 -11.74 5.47
C TYR A 411 22.04 -10.86 4.45
N ASP A 412 22.45 -11.46 3.34
CA ASP A 412 23.08 -10.76 2.22
C ASP A 412 22.01 -10.12 1.33
N LYS A 413 21.89 -8.79 1.39
CA LYS A 413 20.91 -8.03 0.59
C LYS A 413 21.12 -8.15 -0.92
N SER A 414 22.32 -8.55 -1.37
CA SER A 414 22.64 -8.69 -2.80
C SER A 414 22.17 -10.02 -3.40
N TYR A 415 21.80 -11.00 -2.57
CA TYR A 415 21.31 -12.29 -3.03
C TYR A 415 19.98 -12.14 -3.80
N ASN A 416 19.97 -12.67 -5.02
CA ASN A 416 18.82 -12.63 -5.93
C ASN A 416 18.69 -13.97 -6.66
N ILE A 417 17.45 -14.40 -6.89
CA ILE A 417 17.10 -15.67 -7.56
C ILE A 417 16.41 -15.46 -8.92
N GLU A 418 16.04 -14.22 -9.27
CA GLU A 418 15.33 -13.92 -10.51
C GLU A 418 16.30 -13.96 -11.70
N GLY A 419 16.04 -14.84 -12.67
CA GLY A 419 16.84 -15.00 -13.88
C GLY A 419 16.58 -13.94 -14.96
N ASP A 420 17.23 -14.13 -16.12
CA ASP A 420 17.09 -13.25 -17.28
C ASP A 420 15.77 -13.48 -18.07
N ASP A 421 15.02 -14.53 -17.71
CA ASP A 421 13.71 -14.89 -18.27
C ASP A 421 12.57 -14.02 -17.72
N VAL A 422 12.83 -13.22 -16.67
CA VAL A 422 11.86 -12.30 -16.06
C VAL A 422 12.30 -10.87 -16.29
N TYR A 423 11.52 -10.14 -17.08
CA TYR A 423 11.72 -8.70 -17.29
C TYR A 423 11.20 -7.91 -16.09
N ARG A 424 12.07 -7.08 -15.49
CA ARG A 424 11.80 -6.35 -14.25
C ARG A 424 11.82 -4.84 -14.49
N ALA A 425 10.70 -4.17 -14.28
CA ALA A 425 10.55 -2.74 -14.51
C ALA A 425 10.11 -1.97 -13.26
N MET A 426 10.79 -0.87 -12.98
CA MET A 426 10.48 0.04 -11.88
C MET A 426 10.12 1.44 -12.40
N PHE A 427 9.03 2.01 -11.89
CA PHE A 427 8.57 3.34 -12.30
C PHE A 427 8.38 4.23 -11.10
N TYR A 428 9.10 5.35 -11.10
CA TYR A 428 9.08 6.39 -10.07
C TYR A 428 8.20 7.54 -10.56
N GLY A 429 7.01 7.67 -9.98
CA GLY A 429 6.02 8.69 -10.33
C GLY A 429 5.64 9.57 -9.15
N LEU A 430 5.07 10.74 -9.43
CA LEU A 430 4.52 11.64 -8.42
C LEU A 430 3.05 11.28 -8.15
N GLY A 431 2.62 11.24 -6.89
CA GLY A 431 1.25 10.97 -6.52
C GLY A 431 0.27 11.91 -7.24
N SER A 432 -0.62 11.31 -8.07
CA SER A 432 -1.58 11.96 -8.97
C SER A 432 -1.09 12.37 -10.37
N ASP A 433 0.11 11.99 -10.79
CA ASP A 433 0.62 12.20 -12.15
C ASP A 433 0.05 11.22 -13.20
N GLY A 434 -0.58 10.12 -12.74
CA GLY A 434 -1.16 9.07 -13.57
C GLY A 434 -0.25 7.86 -13.82
N THR A 435 0.96 7.81 -13.26
CA THR A 435 1.95 6.73 -13.42
C THR A 435 1.41 5.37 -12.98
N VAL A 436 0.88 5.28 -11.76
CA VAL A 436 0.27 4.04 -11.26
C VAL A 436 -0.87 3.57 -12.15
N GLY A 437 -1.71 4.50 -12.63
CA GLY A 437 -2.83 4.18 -13.52
C GLY A 437 -2.36 3.65 -14.88
N ALA A 438 -1.32 4.27 -15.45
CA ALA A 438 -0.69 3.78 -16.67
C ALA A 438 -0.10 2.39 -16.48
N ASN A 439 0.64 2.16 -15.40
CA ASN A 439 1.26 0.86 -15.12
C ASN A 439 0.22 -0.25 -14.88
N LYS A 440 -0.89 0.04 -14.17
CA LYS A 440 -2.02 -0.89 -14.08
C LYS A 440 -2.58 -1.25 -15.45
N ASN A 441 -2.64 -0.29 -16.37
CA ASN A 441 -3.07 -0.54 -17.75
C ASN A 441 -2.01 -1.34 -18.53
N THR A 442 -0.72 -1.02 -18.39
CA THR A 442 0.39 -1.76 -19.01
C THR A 442 0.36 -3.23 -18.65
N ILE A 443 0.21 -3.57 -17.36
CA ILE A 443 0.10 -4.96 -16.91
C ILE A 443 -1.10 -5.64 -17.57
N LYS A 444 -2.25 -4.96 -17.66
CA LYS A 444 -3.46 -5.51 -18.28
C LYS A 444 -3.29 -5.72 -19.78
N ILE A 445 -2.63 -4.80 -20.48
CA ILE A 445 -2.34 -4.92 -21.92
C ILE A 445 -1.44 -6.13 -22.14
N ILE A 446 -0.29 -6.21 -21.46
CA ILE A 446 0.63 -7.33 -21.63
C ILE A 446 -0.03 -8.65 -21.21
N GLY A 447 -0.68 -8.70 -20.05
CA GLY A 447 -1.32 -9.92 -19.56
C GLY A 447 -2.52 -10.40 -20.37
N THR A 448 -3.20 -9.53 -21.12
CA THR A 448 -4.40 -9.88 -21.92
C THR A 448 -4.08 -10.10 -23.40
N GLU A 449 -3.21 -9.26 -23.97
CA GLU A 449 -2.92 -9.24 -25.41
C GLU A 449 -1.71 -10.12 -25.76
N THR A 450 -1.03 -10.71 -24.76
CA THR A 450 0.12 -11.60 -24.93
C THR A 450 -0.01 -12.84 -24.03
N ASP A 451 0.75 -13.89 -24.36
CA ASP A 451 0.81 -15.10 -23.55
C ASP A 451 1.59 -14.90 -22.24
N ASN A 452 2.41 -13.86 -22.16
CA ASN A 452 3.23 -13.56 -20.99
C ASN A 452 2.42 -13.49 -19.69
N SER A 453 3.02 -14.00 -18.63
CA SER A 453 2.62 -13.69 -17.27
C SER A 453 2.94 -12.23 -16.95
N ALA A 454 2.11 -11.63 -16.10
CA ALA A 454 2.25 -10.25 -15.70
C ALA A 454 1.94 -10.12 -14.22
N GLN A 455 2.86 -9.50 -13.48
CA GLN A 455 2.74 -9.18 -12.06
C GLN A 455 2.92 -7.68 -11.88
N GLY A 456 2.12 -7.06 -11.00
CA GLY A 456 2.31 -5.68 -10.61
C GLY A 456 2.04 -5.41 -9.15
N TYR A 457 2.97 -4.71 -8.51
CA TYR A 457 2.84 -4.23 -7.15
C TYR A 457 3.14 -2.73 -7.09
N PHE A 458 2.40 -2.00 -6.25
CA PHE A 458 2.47 -0.54 -6.21
C PHE A 458 2.71 -0.09 -4.78
N VAL A 459 3.87 0.54 -4.55
CA VAL A 459 4.23 1.16 -3.29
C VAL A 459 3.71 2.59 -3.30
N TYR A 460 2.83 2.87 -2.34
CA TYR A 460 2.30 4.21 -2.09
C TYR A 460 2.90 4.76 -0.80
N ASP A 461 3.10 6.07 -0.76
CA ASP A 461 3.39 6.78 0.48
C ASP A 461 2.10 6.97 1.31
N SER A 462 2.26 7.04 2.62
CA SER A 462 1.26 7.54 3.57
C SER A 462 0.77 8.96 3.23
N LYS A 463 1.62 9.77 2.58
CA LYS A 463 1.28 11.11 2.08
C LYS A 463 0.33 10.98 0.88
N LYS A 464 -0.88 11.54 0.98
CA LYS A 464 -1.94 11.42 -0.05
C LYS A 464 -1.65 12.11 -1.39
N SER A 465 -0.74 13.09 -1.43
CA SER A 465 -0.48 13.91 -2.63
C SER A 465 0.97 14.40 -2.68
N GLY A 466 1.54 14.49 -3.89
CA GLY A 466 2.88 15.03 -4.11
C GLY A 466 4.00 14.18 -3.51
N SER A 467 3.72 12.92 -3.21
CA SER A 467 4.69 11.93 -2.72
C SER A 467 5.13 11.01 -3.85
N MET A 468 6.29 10.39 -3.68
CA MET A 468 6.77 9.39 -4.63
C MET A 468 5.88 8.14 -4.58
N THR A 469 5.61 7.58 -5.75
CA THR A 469 5.01 6.26 -5.93
C THR A 469 6.00 5.40 -6.72
N VAL A 470 6.15 4.15 -6.31
CA VAL A 470 7.04 3.20 -7.01
C VAL A 470 6.19 2.03 -7.50
N SER A 471 6.16 1.83 -8.81
CA SER A 471 5.51 0.67 -9.41
C SER A 471 6.56 -0.38 -9.73
N HIS A 472 6.32 -1.62 -9.30
CA HIS A 472 7.16 -2.78 -9.56
C HIS A 472 6.40 -3.72 -10.49
N LEU A 473 6.88 -3.86 -11.72
CA LEU A 473 6.26 -4.70 -12.74
C LEU A 473 7.19 -5.83 -13.12
N ARG A 474 6.64 -7.03 -13.28
CA ARG A 474 7.35 -8.18 -13.81
C ARG A 474 6.59 -8.82 -14.95
N PHE A 475 7.32 -9.26 -15.96
CA PHE A 475 6.80 -9.98 -17.12
C PHE A 475 7.70 -11.15 -17.44
N GLY A 476 7.12 -12.29 -17.82
CA GLY A 476 7.87 -13.47 -18.22
C GLY A 476 7.00 -14.42 -19.03
N GLU A 477 7.62 -15.30 -19.81
CA GLU A 477 6.90 -16.34 -20.56
C GLU A 477 6.24 -17.35 -19.60
N ASN A 478 6.96 -17.69 -18.52
CA ASN A 478 6.46 -18.51 -17.42
C ASN A 478 5.68 -17.69 -16.40
N GLN A 479 4.92 -18.37 -15.54
CA GLN A 479 4.21 -17.72 -14.45
C GLN A 479 5.21 -17.04 -13.50
N VAL A 480 5.13 -15.70 -13.42
CA VAL A 480 5.96 -14.94 -12.49
C VAL A 480 5.31 -14.93 -11.11
N VAL A 481 6.02 -15.45 -10.12
CA VAL A 481 5.56 -15.45 -8.73
C VAL A 481 6.66 -14.93 -7.81
N ALA A 482 6.59 -13.64 -7.53
CA ALA A 482 7.58 -12.94 -6.72
C ALA A 482 6.89 -11.89 -5.84
N PRO A 483 6.26 -12.29 -4.71
CA PRO A 483 5.56 -11.36 -3.83
C PRO A 483 6.53 -10.58 -2.93
N TYR A 484 7.57 -10.02 -3.56
CA TYR A 484 8.57 -9.14 -2.97
C TYR A 484 8.93 -8.03 -3.96
N LEU A 485 9.49 -6.92 -3.45
CA LEU A 485 9.91 -5.78 -4.27
C LEU A 485 11.10 -6.13 -5.16
N ILE A 486 11.16 -5.47 -6.33
CA ILE A 486 12.30 -5.57 -7.25
C ILE A 486 13.49 -4.84 -6.62
N ASN A 487 14.62 -5.54 -6.49
CA ASN A 487 15.92 -4.99 -6.06
C ASN A 487 16.96 -4.96 -7.19
N LYS A 488 16.67 -5.59 -8.33
CA LYS A 488 17.48 -5.57 -9.56
C LYS A 488 16.55 -5.46 -10.77
N ALA A 489 16.62 -4.37 -11.52
CA ALA A 489 15.66 -3.98 -12.54
C ALA A 489 16.34 -3.80 -13.89
N SER A 490 15.76 -4.41 -14.92
CA SER A 490 16.13 -4.23 -16.33
C SER A 490 15.75 -2.85 -16.86
N PHE A 491 14.74 -2.24 -16.24
CA PHE A 491 14.21 -0.95 -16.63
C PHE A 491 13.87 -0.08 -15.43
N VAL A 492 14.34 1.17 -15.44
CA VAL A 492 13.97 2.19 -14.45
C VAL A 492 13.43 3.42 -15.17
N ALA A 493 12.24 3.88 -14.81
CA ALA A 493 11.64 5.11 -15.30
C ALA A 493 11.55 6.16 -14.19
N CYS A 494 12.01 7.38 -14.45
CA CYS A 494 11.85 8.54 -13.59
C CYS A 494 10.95 9.56 -14.26
N HIS A 495 9.72 9.70 -13.75
CA HIS A 495 8.73 10.60 -14.34
C HIS A 495 8.80 12.03 -13.78
N ASN A 496 9.74 12.29 -12.86
CA ASN A 496 9.97 13.62 -12.29
C ASN A 496 11.46 13.81 -11.98
N PHE A 497 12.10 14.75 -12.69
CA PHE A 497 13.52 15.06 -12.57
C PHE A 497 13.97 15.32 -11.13
N THR A 498 13.13 15.96 -10.29
CA THR A 498 13.53 16.32 -8.91
C THR A 498 13.80 15.10 -8.04
N PHE A 499 13.26 13.92 -8.36
CA PHE A 499 13.52 12.70 -7.61
C PHE A 499 14.98 12.26 -7.65
N LEU A 500 15.73 12.62 -8.69
CA LEU A 500 17.16 12.30 -8.79
C LEU A 500 17.98 12.97 -7.69
N ASN A 501 17.50 14.11 -7.16
CA ASN A 501 18.14 14.82 -6.07
C ASN A 501 17.79 14.25 -4.68
N SER A 502 16.83 13.31 -4.59
CA SER A 502 16.31 12.83 -3.31
C SER A 502 16.38 11.32 -3.13
N TYR A 503 16.41 10.56 -4.23
CA TYR A 503 16.30 9.10 -4.19
C TYR A 503 17.38 8.45 -5.05
N ASP A 504 18.01 7.42 -4.48
CA ASP A 504 18.97 6.57 -5.16
C ASP A 504 18.25 5.50 -6.00
N MET A 505 17.53 5.93 -7.03
CA MET A 505 16.68 5.04 -7.83
C MET A 505 17.47 4.09 -8.74
N LEU A 506 18.66 4.50 -9.19
CA LEU A 506 19.50 3.67 -10.06
C LEU A 506 20.31 2.63 -9.28
N ALA A 507 20.27 2.63 -7.94
CA ALA A 507 20.83 1.54 -7.14
C ALA A 507 20.30 0.18 -7.60
N ASN A 508 19.01 0.11 -7.94
CA ASN A 508 18.35 -1.11 -8.37
C ASN A 508 18.52 -1.39 -9.88
N LEU A 509 19.08 -0.50 -10.69
CA LEU A 509 19.28 -0.76 -12.13
C LEU A 509 20.32 -1.88 -12.30
N GLU A 510 20.10 -2.83 -13.21
CA GLU A 510 21.13 -3.83 -13.55
C GLU A 510 22.13 -3.32 -14.59
N ASP A 511 23.26 -4.02 -14.72
CA ASP A 511 24.27 -3.71 -15.73
C ASP A 511 23.67 -3.89 -17.14
N GLY A 512 23.87 -2.92 -18.03
CA GLY A 512 23.26 -2.84 -19.35
C GLY A 512 21.77 -2.47 -19.34
N GLY A 513 21.20 -2.18 -18.17
CA GLY A 513 19.80 -1.82 -17.98
C GLY A 513 19.43 -0.48 -18.63
N THR A 514 18.13 -0.26 -18.80
CA THR A 514 17.60 0.95 -19.46
C THR A 514 17.06 1.95 -18.45
N PHE A 515 17.48 3.21 -18.56
CA PHE A 515 16.98 4.32 -17.77
C PHE A 515 16.22 5.32 -18.64
N LEU A 516 14.96 5.61 -18.27
CA LEU A 516 14.10 6.59 -18.95
C LEU A 516 13.80 7.77 -18.02
N LEU A 517 14.12 8.99 -18.44
CA LEU A 517 13.90 10.21 -17.68
C LEU A 517 12.94 11.18 -18.38
N THR A 518 11.91 11.62 -17.66
CA THR A 518 11.08 12.76 -18.10
C THR A 518 11.77 14.07 -17.72
N THR A 519 12.12 14.88 -18.72
CA THR A 519 12.78 16.18 -18.53
C THR A 519 12.49 17.14 -19.67
N THR A 520 12.53 18.44 -19.40
CA THR A 520 12.47 19.50 -20.43
C THR A 520 13.84 19.85 -21.02
N LEU A 521 14.92 19.27 -20.47
CA LEU A 521 16.28 19.45 -20.94
C LEU A 521 16.53 18.64 -22.21
N ASP A 522 17.41 19.13 -23.08
CA ASP A 522 17.83 18.41 -24.27
C ASP A 522 18.99 17.45 -23.97
N LYS A 523 19.32 16.60 -24.95
CA LYS A 523 20.37 15.57 -24.81
C LYS A 523 21.76 16.15 -24.55
N ASP A 524 22.00 17.41 -24.92
CA ASP A 524 23.31 18.05 -24.85
C ASP A 524 23.51 18.76 -23.48
N SER A 525 22.40 19.18 -22.85
CA SER A 525 22.40 19.87 -21.55
C SER A 525 22.09 18.96 -20.36
N VAL A 526 21.26 17.92 -20.55
CA VAL A 526 20.76 17.09 -19.43
C VAL A 526 21.86 16.50 -18.57
N TRP A 527 22.99 16.09 -19.18
CA TRP A 527 24.08 15.45 -18.46
C TRP A 527 24.59 16.31 -17.31
N ASN A 528 24.86 17.59 -17.56
CA ASN A 528 25.46 18.49 -16.57
C ASN A 528 24.54 18.85 -15.40
N GLU A 529 23.24 18.61 -15.55
CA GLU A 529 22.23 18.85 -14.51
C GLU A 529 21.93 17.59 -13.68
N LEU A 530 22.50 16.44 -14.02
CA LEU A 530 22.34 15.22 -13.23
C LEU A 530 23.26 15.24 -12.00
N PRO A 531 22.83 14.67 -10.86
CA PRO A 531 23.73 14.45 -9.73
C PRO A 531 24.92 13.58 -10.09
N ALA A 532 26.09 13.85 -9.52
CA ALA A 532 27.33 13.09 -9.75
C ALA A 532 27.15 11.58 -9.51
N LYS A 533 26.39 11.22 -8.47
CA LYS A 533 26.07 9.82 -8.15
C LYS A 533 25.27 9.13 -9.25
N VAL A 534 24.31 9.83 -9.85
CA VAL A 534 23.48 9.31 -10.95
C VAL A 534 24.34 9.10 -12.19
N GLN A 535 25.18 10.08 -12.54
CA GLN A 535 26.14 9.95 -13.65
C GLN A 535 27.07 8.75 -13.46
N GLN A 536 27.67 8.60 -12.26
CA GLN A 536 28.54 7.47 -11.93
C GLN A 536 27.82 6.14 -12.12
N GLN A 537 26.58 6.00 -11.61
CA GLN A 537 25.81 4.77 -11.74
C GLN A 537 25.45 4.44 -13.19
N LEU A 538 25.17 5.44 -14.02
CA LEU A 538 24.89 5.23 -15.45
C LEU A 538 26.15 4.72 -16.19
N ILE A 539 27.32 5.29 -15.89
CA ILE A 539 28.60 4.87 -16.48
C ILE A 539 28.99 3.47 -16.01
N ASP A 540 29.03 3.24 -14.69
CA ASP A 540 29.48 1.98 -14.09
C ASP A 540 28.65 0.79 -14.58
N LYS A 541 27.35 1.02 -14.75
CA LYS A 541 26.40 0.00 -15.21
C LYS A 541 26.27 -0.06 -16.73
N ASN A 542 27.01 0.75 -17.49
CA ASN A 542 26.88 0.85 -18.95
C ASN A 542 25.41 0.97 -19.39
N ALA A 543 24.67 1.87 -18.74
CA ALA A 543 23.22 1.97 -18.88
C ALA A 543 22.79 2.57 -20.22
N LYS A 544 21.65 2.14 -20.75
CA LYS A 544 21.02 2.78 -21.91
C LYS A 544 20.15 3.95 -21.42
N PHE A 545 20.59 5.18 -21.66
CA PHE A 545 19.93 6.37 -21.13
C PHE A 545 19.04 7.04 -22.19
N TYR A 546 17.75 7.20 -21.87
CA TYR A 546 16.76 7.86 -22.70
C TYR A 546 16.09 9.02 -21.98
N ILE A 547 15.76 10.07 -22.74
CA ILE A 547 15.01 11.23 -22.25
C ILE A 547 13.77 11.49 -23.10
N ILE A 548 12.75 12.11 -22.49
CA ILE A 548 11.56 12.61 -23.19
C ILE A 548 10.94 13.81 -22.46
N ASP A 549 10.59 14.87 -23.21
CA ASP A 549 9.80 16.00 -22.70
C ASP A 549 8.30 15.69 -22.79
N ALA A 550 7.85 14.81 -21.89
CA ALA A 550 6.45 14.40 -21.87
C ALA A 550 5.48 15.53 -21.49
N LEU A 551 5.95 16.56 -20.77
CA LEU A 551 5.12 17.70 -20.35
C LEU A 551 4.79 18.62 -21.52
N LYS A 552 5.81 19.02 -22.30
CA LYS A 552 5.62 19.85 -23.49
C LYS A 552 4.75 19.14 -24.53
N LEU A 553 4.96 17.84 -24.72
CA LEU A 553 4.13 17.00 -25.59
C LEU A 553 2.67 16.96 -25.10
N GLY A 554 2.45 16.69 -23.81
CA GLY A 554 1.11 16.65 -23.22
C GLY A 554 0.35 17.97 -23.38
N ILE A 555 1.04 19.11 -23.22
CA ILE A 555 0.46 20.44 -23.43
C ILE A 555 0.14 20.66 -24.92
N ALA A 556 1.06 20.34 -25.83
CA ALA A 556 0.88 20.52 -27.27
C ALA A 556 -0.30 19.72 -27.83
N ILE A 557 -0.52 18.50 -27.32
CA ILE A 557 -1.62 17.61 -27.75
C ILE A 557 -2.95 17.94 -27.04
N GLY A 558 -2.93 18.80 -26.01
CA GLY A 558 -4.11 19.19 -25.24
C GLY A 558 -4.49 18.24 -24.11
N LEU A 559 -3.58 17.34 -23.69
CA LEU A 559 -3.71 16.48 -22.51
C LEU A 559 -3.34 17.19 -21.20
N GLY A 560 -2.75 18.40 -21.29
CA GLY A 560 -2.31 19.19 -20.14
C GLY A 560 -1.09 18.55 -19.47
N ALA A 561 -1.08 18.54 -18.13
CA ALA A 561 0.02 17.95 -17.34
C ALA A 561 -0.01 16.41 -17.26
N ARG A 562 -0.86 15.73 -18.03
CA ARG A 562 -0.98 14.26 -18.02
C ARG A 562 0.04 13.64 -18.97
N ILE A 563 1.04 12.97 -18.41
CA ILE A 563 2.13 12.33 -19.15
C ILE A 563 1.97 10.82 -19.32
N ASN A 564 0.92 10.25 -18.71
CA ASN A 564 0.72 8.81 -18.53
C ASN A 564 0.79 8.00 -19.84
N MET A 565 0.12 8.45 -20.91
CA MET A 565 0.11 7.75 -22.20
C MET A 565 1.45 7.87 -22.95
N ILE A 566 2.11 9.01 -22.83
CA ILE A 566 3.41 9.27 -23.45
C ILE A 566 4.46 8.36 -22.81
N MET A 567 4.49 8.30 -21.48
CA MET A 567 5.43 7.45 -20.74
C MET A 567 5.13 5.96 -20.90
N GLN A 568 3.86 5.57 -20.96
CA GLN A 568 3.47 4.20 -21.28
C GLN A 568 3.99 3.79 -22.67
N THR A 569 3.80 4.66 -23.67
CA THR A 569 4.29 4.40 -25.03
C THR A 569 5.80 4.30 -25.05
N ALA A 570 6.50 5.21 -24.37
CA ALA A 570 7.95 5.18 -24.27
C ALA A 570 8.43 3.84 -23.69
N PHE A 571 7.87 3.40 -22.57
CA PHE A 571 8.18 2.09 -22.01
C PHE A 571 8.07 0.95 -23.03
N PHE A 572 6.94 0.84 -23.74
CA PHE A 572 6.75 -0.22 -24.72
C PHE A 572 7.77 -0.19 -25.87
N LEU A 573 8.19 1.00 -26.31
CA LEU A 573 9.13 1.16 -27.42
C LEU A 573 10.57 0.78 -27.06
N ILE A 574 11.01 1.14 -25.86
CA ILE A 574 12.42 0.97 -25.44
C ILE A 574 12.63 -0.18 -24.46
N SER A 575 11.57 -0.82 -23.96
CA SER A 575 11.70 -2.00 -23.07
C SER A 575 12.13 -3.26 -23.80
N GLY A 576 11.83 -3.38 -25.10
CA GLY A 576 12.13 -4.58 -25.88
C GLY A 576 11.26 -5.81 -25.55
N ILE A 577 10.24 -5.67 -24.68
CA ILE A 577 9.31 -6.78 -24.34
C ILE A 577 8.48 -7.20 -25.55
N LEU A 578 8.06 -6.23 -26.36
CA LEU A 578 7.29 -6.45 -27.58
C LEU A 578 8.03 -5.82 -28.77
N LYS A 579 7.81 -6.37 -29.96
CA LYS A 579 8.27 -5.72 -31.19
C LYS A 579 7.54 -4.38 -31.33
N LYS A 580 8.23 -3.38 -31.89
CA LYS A 580 7.74 -2.00 -32.00
C LYS A 580 6.33 -1.90 -32.60
N ASP A 581 6.08 -2.59 -33.71
CA ASP A 581 4.79 -2.52 -34.41
C ASP A 581 3.67 -3.20 -33.60
N GLU A 582 3.95 -4.38 -33.02
CA GLU A 582 3.03 -5.10 -32.14
C GLU A 582 2.66 -4.26 -30.90
N ALA A 583 3.64 -3.55 -30.34
CA ALA A 583 3.43 -2.71 -29.16
C ALA A 583 2.53 -1.50 -29.47
N ILE A 584 2.75 -0.83 -30.61
CA ILE A 584 1.92 0.30 -31.05
C ILE A 584 0.47 -0.17 -31.29
N ASP A 585 0.28 -1.30 -31.94
CA ASP A 585 -1.04 -1.85 -32.23
C ASP A 585 -1.78 -2.27 -30.95
N ALA A 586 -1.08 -2.91 -30.01
CA ALA A 586 -1.66 -3.29 -28.70
C ALA A 586 -2.09 -2.06 -27.89
N ILE A 587 -1.27 -1.01 -27.84
CA ILE A 587 -1.59 0.25 -27.16
C ILE A 587 -2.80 0.93 -27.82
N LYS A 588 -2.82 1.08 -29.15
CA LYS A 588 -3.93 1.74 -29.87
C LYS A 588 -5.24 0.95 -29.69
N THR A 589 -5.17 -0.38 -29.72
CA THR A 589 -6.31 -1.26 -29.41
C THR A 589 -6.84 -1.04 -27.99
N ALA A 590 -5.95 -0.98 -27.00
CA ALA A 590 -6.32 -0.73 -25.61
C ALA A 590 -6.91 0.68 -25.39
N ILE A 591 -6.37 1.70 -26.05
CA ILE A 591 -6.92 3.07 -26.03
C ILE A 591 -8.36 3.07 -26.54
N LYS A 592 -8.63 2.40 -27.68
CA LYS A 592 -9.98 2.31 -28.25
C LYS A 592 -10.94 1.60 -27.30
N LYS A 593 -10.51 0.52 -26.65
CA LYS A 593 -11.30 -0.24 -25.67
C LYS A 593 -11.65 0.60 -24.43
N THR A 594 -10.66 1.33 -23.90
CA THR A 594 -10.82 2.14 -22.68
C THR A 594 -11.56 3.46 -22.92
N TYR A 595 -11.23 4.16 -24.00
CA TYR A 595 -11.69 5.53 -24.25
C TYR A 595 -12.72 5.65 -25.37
N GLY A 596 -13.03 4.58 -26.12
CA GLY A 596 -14.00 4.63 -27.22
C GLY A 596 -15.38 5.16 -26.80
N LYS A 597 -15.80 4.87 -25.56
CA LYS A 597 -17.06 5.40 -24.99
C LYS A 597 -17.04 6.92 -24.70
N LYS A 598 -15.86 7.56 -24.73
CA LYS A 598 -15.69 8.99 -24.48
C LYS A 598 -15.64 9.82 -25.78
N GLY A 599 -15.74 9.19 -26.95
CA GLY A 599 -15.81 9.84 -28.26
C GLY A 599 -14.46 9.94 -28.99
N ASP A 600 -14.52 10.02 -30.32
CA ASP A 600 -13.36 9.92 -31.23
C ASP A 600 -12.31 11.01 -31.00
N LYS A 601 -12.71 12.21 -30.56
CA LYS A 601 -11.76 13.29 -30.24
C LYS A 601 -10.78 12.86 -29.15
N ILE A 602 -11.26 12.22 -28.08
CA ILE A 602 -10.41 11.76 -26.99
C ILE A 602 -9.53 10.60 -27.46
N VAL A 603 -10.08 9.67 -28.25
CA VAL A 603 -9.29 8.56 -28.81
C VAL A 603 -8.15 9.08 -29.68
N ASN A 604 -8.42 10.00 -30.61
CA ASN A 604 -7.41 10.57 -31.50
C ASN A 604 -6.33 11.35 -30.73
N MET A 605 -6.71 12.13 -29.71
CA MET A 605 -5.71 12.80 -28.85
C MET A 605 -4.75 11.80 -28.18
N ASN A 606 -5.22 10.61 -27.81
CA ASN A 606 -4.36 9.58 -27.24
C ASN A 606 -3.52 8.87 -28.32
N TYR A 607 -4.01 8.74 -29.55
CA TYR A 607 -3.21 8.26 -30.68
C TYR A 607 -2.09 9.25 -31.04
N ASP A 608 -2.40 10.54 -31.08
CA ASP A 608 -1.40 11.60 -31.30
C ASP A 608 -0.33 11.60 -30.19
N ALA A 609 -0.69 11.22 -28.96
CA ALA A 609 0.27 11.04 -27.87
C ALA A 609 1.20 9.84 -28.06
N VAL A 610 0.69 8.73 -28.62
CA VAL A 610 1.52 7.57 -28.99
C VAL A 610 2.50 7.98 -30.09
N ASP A 611 2.00 8.57 -31.17
CA ASP A 611 2.82 8.95 -32.32
C ASP A 611 3.81 10.08 -31.95
N GLY A 612 3.40 11.00 -31.07
CA GLY A 612 4.26 12.02 -30.48
C GLY A 612 5.40 11.43 -29.65
N ALA A 613 5.12 10.42 -28.82
CA ALA A 613 6.17 9.75 -28.05
C ALA A 613 7.18 9.04 -28.96
N VAL A 614 6.71 8.31 -29.98
CA VAL A 614 7.58 7.59 -30.94
C VAL A 614 8.63 8.49 -31.58
N ASN A 615 8.26 9.75 -31.88
CA ASN A 615 9.12 10.69 -32.60
C ASN A 615 10.01 11.55 -31.68
N ASN A 616 9.80 11.54 -30.36
CA ASN A 616 10.46 12.47 -29.43
C ASN A 616 11.27 11.79 -28.31
N ILE A 617 11.33 10.45 -28.27
CA ILE A 617 12.27 9.74 -27.39
C ILE A 617 13.67 9.89 -27.96
N VAL A 618 14.60 10.32 -27.12
CA VAL A 618 15.99 10.56 -27.52
C VAL A 618 16.91 9.74 -26.64
N GLU A 619 17.81 8.99 -27.25
CA GLU A 619 18.92 8.33 -26.56
C GLU A 619 20.04 9.34 -26.30
N VAL A 620 20.57 9.33 -25.08
CA VAL A 620 21.67 10.19 -24.63
C VAL A 620 22.92 9.32 -24.52
N THR A 621 23.96 9.67 -25.28
CA THR A 621 25.25 9.00 -25.19
C THR A 621 25.92 9.34 -23.86
N LEU A 622 26.36 8.31 -23.13
CA LEU A 622 27.06 8.49 -21.86
C LEU A 622 28.47 9.06 -22.08
N PRO A 623 28.80 10.22 -21.48
CA PRO A 623 30.16 10.75 -21.45
C PRO A 623 31.06 9.96 -20.48
N ASP A 624 32.38 10.02 -20.69
CA ASP A 624 33.36 9.38 -19.81
C ASP A 624 33.66 10.17 -18.51
N ASN A 625 33.16 11.41 -18.40
CA ASN A 625 33.46 12.31 -17.29
C ASN A 625 32.24 12.65 -16.43
N ILE A 626 32.48 12.71 -15.12
CA ILE A 626 31.48 13.09 -14.12
C ILE A 626 31.59 14.58 -13.87
N THR A 627 30.51 15.31 -14.17
CA THR A 627 30.38 16.77 -14.03
C THR A 627 29.23 17.17 -13.10
N GLY A 628 28.48 16.20 -12.61
CA GLY A 628 27.25 16.41 -11.85
C GLY A 628 27.47 17.05 -10.48
N HIS A 629 26.40 17.60 -9.92
CA HIS A 629 26.42 18.18 -8.57
C HIS A 629 26.27 17.12 -7.48
N GLU A 630 26.67 17.47 -6.25
CA GLU A 630 26.43 16.61 -5.08
C GLU A 630 24.94 16.56 -4.72
N LEU A 631 24.49 15.42 -4.18
CA LEU A 631 23.13 15.30 -3.68
C LEU A 631 22.93 16.27 -2.50
N PRO A 632 21.83 17.05 -2.48
CA PRO A 632 21.52 17.90 -1.35
C PRO A 632 21.26 17.05 -0.10
N GLU A 633 21.56 17.62 1.07
CA GLU A 633 21.17 16.99 2.34
C GLU A 633 19.64 16.86 2.42
N THR A 634 19.16 15.70 2.88
CA THR A 634 17.72 15.41 3.01
C THR A 634 17.01 16.37 3.97
N VAL A 635 17.71 16.78 5.03
CA VAL A 635 17.23 17.75 6.02
C VAL A 635 18.36 18.73 6.34
N PRO A 636 18.06 19.99 6.74
CA PRO A 636 19.09 20.96 7.09
C PRO A 636 20.00 20.52 8.24
N ALA A 637 21.26 20.93 8.22
CA ALA A 637 22.26 20.61 9.24
C ALA A 637 21.86 21.03 10.68
N GLU A 638 21.08 22.11 10.82
CA GLU A 638 20.54 22.57 12.10
C GLU A 638 19.36 21.74 12.65
N ALA A 639 18.88 20.75 11.90
CA ALA A 639 17.79 19.90 12.35
C ALA A 639 18.17 19.08 13.61
N PRO A 640 17.21 18.77 14.50
CA PRO A 640 17.46 17.95 15.68
C PRO A 640 18.05 16.58 15.33
N GLU A 641 18.83 16.01 16.24
CA GLU A 641 19.53 14.74 16.00
C GLU A 641 18.58 13.60 15.58
N PHE A 642 17.42 13.49 16.24
CA PHE A 642 16.41 12.51 15.87
C PHE A 642 15.92 12.68 14.42
N VAL A 643 15.77 13.93 13.95
CA VAL A 643 15.35 14.22 12.58
C VAL A 643 16.43 13.78 11.58
N LYS A 644 17.70 14.07 11.87
CA LYS A 644 18.83 13.68 11.00
C LYS A 644 19.05 12.16 10.95
N GLN A 645 18.92 11.46 12.08
CA GLN A 645 19.23 10.03 12.16
C GLN A 645 18.07 9.11 11.80
N VAL A 646 16.83 9.52 12.09
CA VAL A 646 15.64 8.67 11.93
C VAL A 646 14.75 9.22 10.81
N THR A 647 14.28 10.47 10.95
CA THR A 647 13.32 11.04 9.99
C THR A 647 13.91 11.17 8.58
N ALA A 648 15.17 11.60 8.45
CA ALA A 648 15.83 11.74 7.15
C ALA A 648 15.97 10.39 6.43
N LYS A 649 16.37 9.32 7.13
CA LYS A 649 16.41 7.95 6.56
C LYS A 649 15.04 7.51 6.05
N MET A 650 13.96 7.83 6.77
CA MET A 650 12.60 7.54 6.30
C MET A 650 12.25 8.32 5.03
N ILE A 651 12.60 9.61 4.97
CA ILE A 651 12.35 10.48 3.79
C ILE A 651 13.11 9.96 2.57
N GLU A 652 14.35 9.48 2.75
CA GLU A 652 15.21 8.89 1.71
C GLU A 652 14.71 7.52 1.21
N GLY A 653 13.67 6.95 1.82
CA GLY A 653 13.20 5.60 1.52
C GLY A 653 14.06 4.48 2.11
N LYS A 654 14.92 4.79 3.09
CA LYS A 654 15.81 3.84 3.80
C LYS A 654 15.31 3.50 5.21
N GLY A 655 13.99 3.52 5.39
CA GLY A 655 13.36 3.22 6.68
C GLY A 655 13.67 1.81 7.19
N ASP A 656 13.94 0.86 6.30
CA ASP A 656 14.35 -0.52 6.62
C ASP A 656 15.74 -0.61 7.30
N GLN A 657 16.54 0.46 7.20
CA GLN A 657 17.88 0.52 7.80
C GLN A 657 17.89 1.09 9.22
N ILE A 658 16.74 1.60 9.69
CA ILE A 658 16.60 2.13 11.04
C ILE A 658 16.68 0.95 12.03
N LYS A 659 17.52 1.11 13.05
CA LYS A 659 17.71 0.09 14.08
C LYS A 659 16.60 0.14 15.11
N VAL A 660 16.39 -0.99 15.80
CA VAL A 660 15.40 -1.04 16.89
C VAL A 660 15.72 -0.03 17.99
N SER A 661 17.00 0.20 18.32
CA SER A 661 17.43 1.18 19.32
C SER A 661 17.14 2.64 18.95
N GLU A 662 16.98 2.94 17.66
CA GLU A 662 16.71 4.30 17.16
C GLU A 662 15.21 4.67 17.24
N MET A 663 14.33 3.68 17.42
CA MET A 663 12.88 3.86 17.46
C MET A 663 12.37 4.09 18.89
N PRO A 664 11.40 5.00 19.13
CA PRO A 664 10.79 5.16 20.44
C PRO A 664 10.04 3.90 20.87
N ALA A 665 10.35 3.36 22.06
CA ALA A 665 9.77 2.10 22.56
C ALA A 665 8.24 2.16 22.80
N ASP A 666 7.69 3.35 23.03
CA ASP A 666 6.26 3.59 23.27
C ASP A 666 5.58 4.32 22.10
N GLY A 667 6.28 4.48 20.97
CA GLY A 667 5.77 5.18 19.79
C GLY A 667 5.65 6.71 19.94
N ARG A 668 6.26 7.34 20.96
CA ARG A 668 6.25 8.81 21.09
C ARG A 668 7.32 9.47 20.22
N TRP A 669 6.88 10.09 19.13
CA TRP A 669 7.74 10.84 18.22
C TRP A 669 7.93 12.29 18.67
N PRO A 670 9.09 12.93 18.38
CA PRO A 670 9.24 14.37 18.52
C PRO A 670 8.22 15.14 17.68
N THR A 671 7.77 16.29 18.19
CA THR A 671 6.84 17.18 17.47
C THR A 671 7.59 18.12 16.52
N ALA A 672 6.84 18.79 15.64
CA ALA A 672 7.36 19.80 14.71
C ALA A 672 8.52 19.32 13.83
N THR A 673 8.57 18.04 13.46
CA THR A 673 9.61 17.49 12.57
C THR A 673 9.42 17.88 11.11
N THR A 674 8.18 18.20 10.72
CA THR A 674 7.78 18.57 9.37
C THR A 674 8.40 19.88 8.88
N GLN A 675 8.75 20.78 9.79
CA GLN A 675 9.43 22.04 9.45
C GLN A 675 10.80 21.82 8.78
N TRP A 676 11.39 20.63 8.95
CA TRP A 676 12.68 20.24 8.40
C TRP A 676 12.59 19.53 7.04
N GLU A 677 11.39 19.12 6.58
CA GLU A 677 11.26 18.32 5.34
C GLU A 677 11.52 19.13 4.06
N LYS A 678 11.06 20.39 3.99
CA LYS A 678 11.29 21.33 2.87
C LYS A 678 11.15 20.71 1.46
N ARG A 679 10.06 19.97 1.25
CA ARG A 679 9.83 19.04 0.12
C ARG A 679 9.92 19.62 -1.29
N ASN A 680 9.68 20.92 -1.47
CA ASN A 680 9.73 21.62 -2.76
C ASN A 680 8.93 20.93 -3.89
N ILE A 681 7.64 20.66 -3.65
CA ILE A 681 6.77 19.91 -4.60
C ILE A 681 5.88 20.82 -5.46
N ALA A 682 5.84 22.12 -5.20
CA ALA A 682 5.00 23.04 -5.94
C ALA A 682 5.60 23.38 -7.31
N VAL A 683 4.83 23.18 -8.37
CA VAL A 683 5.15 23.68 -9.73
C VAL A 683 5.05 25.21 -9.77
N ASN A 684 4.02 25.76 -9.11
CA ASN A 684 3.80 27.20 -9.01
C ASN A 684 3.61 27.61 -7.55
N VAL A 685 4.14 28.78 -7.18
CA VAL A 685 4.04 29.36 -5.84
C VAL A 685 3.45 30.78 -5.91
N PRO A 686 2.75 31.25 -4.87
CA PRO A 686 2.19 32.59 -4.86
C PRO A 686 3.29 33.65 -4.63
N GLU A 687 3.38 34.61 -5.54
CA GLU A 687 4.16 35.84 -5.38
C GLU A 687 3.28 36.95 -4.82
N TRP A 688 3.77 37.65 -3.79
CA TRP A 688 3.08 38.76 -3.16
C TRP A 688 3.41 40.12 -3.80
N SER A 689 2.36 40.91 -4.05
CA SER A 689 2.42 42.31 -4.48
C SER A 689 2.05 43.25 -3.31
N PRO A 690 3.03 43.98 -2.74
CA PRO A 690 2.79 44.90 -1.61
C PRO A 690 1.80 46.01 -1.94
N GLU A 691 1.91 46.60 -3.13
CA GLU A 691 1.10 47.76 -3.56
C GLU A 691 -0.39 47.44 -3.69
N THR A 692 -0.71 46.22 -4.11
CA THR A 692 -2.10 45.76 -4.25
C THR A 692 -2.68 45.30 -2.90
N CYS A 693 -1.84 44.94 -1.93
CA CYS A 693 -2.27 44.22 -0.73
C CYS A 693 -3.02 45.11 0.28
N ILE A 694 -4.19 44.64 0.74
CA ILE A 694 -4.99 45.32 1.77
C ILE A 694 -4.73 44.83 3.21
N GLN A 695 -3.74 43.94 3.41
CA GLN A 695 -3.29 43.45 4.73
C GLN A 695 -4.38 42.75 5.57
N CYS A 696 -5.26 41.99 4.91
CA CYS A 696 -6.40 41.34 5.58
C CYS A 696 -6.09 40.00 6.26
N GLY A 697 -4.92 39.40 6.00
CA GLY A 697 -4.51 38.11 6.57
C GLY A 697 -5.21 36.85 6.01
N LYS A 698 -6.25 37.00 5.16
CA LYS A 698 -7.00 35.87 4.60
C LYS A 698 -6.13 34.81 3.94
N CYS A 699 -5.06 35.21 3.25
CA CYS A 699 -4.14 34.28 2.58
C CYS A 699 -3.42 33.34 3.56
N SER A 700 -3.03 33.85 4.74
CA SER A 700 -2.45 33.06 5.84
C SER A 700 -3.51 32.12 6.41
N LEU A 701 -4.69 32.64 6.75
CA LEU A 701 -5.80 31.86 7.31
C LEU A 701 -6.23 30.67 6.44
N VAL A 702 -6.35 30.86 5.12
CA VAL A 702 -6.82 29.80 4.22
C VAL A 702 -5.72 28.82 3.81
N CYS A 703 -4.45 29.10 4.15
CA CYS A 703 -3.37 28.22 3.77
C CYS A 703 -3.45 26.92 4.56
N PRO A 704 -3.67 25.76 3.90
CA PRO A 704 -3.78 24.50 4.63
C PRO A 704 -2.43 24.02 5.19
N HIS A 705 -1.31 24.53 4.67
CA HIS A 705 0.04 24.09 5.03
C HIS A 705 0.81 25.07 5.93
N GLY A 706 0.23 26.23 6.27
CA GLY A 706 0.95 27.26 7.03
C GLY A 706 2.20 27.83 6.33
N CYS A 707 2.29 27.69 5.00
CA CYS A 707 3.44 28.09 4.18
C CYS A 707 3.38 29.55 3.67
N ILE A 708 2.31 30.30 4.00
CA ILE A 708 2.21 31.75 3.77
C ILE A 708 1.79 32.38 5.09
N ARG A 709 2.58 33.32 5.57
CA ARG A 709 2.41 33.93 6.90
C ARG A 709 2.56 35.45 6.81
N ILE A 710 2.07 36.13 7.84
CA ILE A 710 2.12 37.59 7.92
C ILE A 710 2.81 38.02 9.22
N LYS A 711 3.59 39.09 9.15
CA LYS A 711 4.17 39.75 10.33
C LYS A 711 4.08 41.27 10.20
N VAL A 712 4.04 41.94 11.36
CA VAL A 712 4.28 43.37 11.47
C VAL A 712 5.57 43.57 12.27
N ALA A 713 6.52 44.31 11.73
CA ALA A 713 7.82 44.54 12.35
C ALA A 713 8.26 46.00 12.20
N THR A 714 9.06 46.49 13.14
CA THR A 714 9.70 47.81 13.03
C THR A 714 10.87 47.76 12.03
N GLU A 715 11.29 48.92 11.51
CA GLU A 715 12.44 48.98 10.61
C GLU A 715 13.74 48.45 11.26
N ASP A 716 13.93 48.67 12.56
CA ASP A 716 15.08 48.14 13.29
C ASP A 716 15.04 46.62 13.42
N ALA A 717 13.86 46.03 13.62
CA ALA A 717 13.70 44.58 13.64
C ALA A 717 13.97 43.96 12.26
N LEU A 718 13.53 44.61 11.18
CA LEU A 718 13.83 44.20 9.81
C LEU A 718 15.34 44.21 9.52
N LYS A 719 16.05 45.27 9.92
CA LYS A 719 17.51 45.35 9.80
C LYS A 719 18.20 44.25 10.61
N THR A 720 17.75 44.03 11.85
CA THR A 720 18.32 43.02 12.75
C THR A 720 18.12 41.60 12.22
N ALA A 721 16.97 41.32 11.60
CA ALA A 721 16.67 40.03 10.97
C ALA A 721 17.38 39.81 9.62
N GLY A 722 18.10 40.81 9.12
CA GLY A 722 18.85 40.73 7.86
C GLY A 722 17.98 40.87 6.60
N ALA A 723 16.91 41.66 6.66
CA ALA A 723 16.11 41.98 5.48
C ALA A 723 16.96 42.69 4.40
N ASN A 724 16.87 42.21 3.17
CA ASN A 724 17.58 42.75 2.00
C ASN A 724 16.57 43.29 0.97
N ASP A 725 17.04 43.68 -0.22
CA ASP A 725 16.20 44.26 -1.27
C ASP A 725 15.14 43.29 -1.82
N THR A 726 15.33 41.98 -1.67
CA THR A 726 14.34 40.96 -2.05
C THR A 726 13.24 40.75 -1.00
N PHE A 727 13.44 41.24 0.23
CA PHE A 727 12.47 41.11 1.31
C PHE A 727 11.39 42.21 1.21
N LYS A 728 10.32 41.89 0.48
CA LYS A 728 9.22 42.83 0.22
C LYS A 728 8.51 43.23 1.52
N THR A 729 8.14 44.52 1.64
CA THR A 729 7.36 45.07 2.75
C THR A 729 6.35 46.13 2.26
N ALA A 730 5.36 46.44 3.08
CA ALA A 730 4.41 47.55 2.91
C ALA A 730 4.25 48.31 4.23
N ASP A 731 3.79 49.57 4.22
CA ASP A 731 3.47 50.29 5.46
C ASP A 731 2.29 49.65 6.18
N ALA A 732 2.40 49.37 7.47
CA ALA A 732 1.36 48.64 8.20
C ALA A 732 0.09 49.48 8.42
N ASN A 733 -1.06 48.89 8.09
CA ASN A 733 -2.40 49.48 8.30
C ASN A 733 -2.87 49.23 9.74
N GLY A 734 -3.32 50.27 10.42
CA GLY A 734 -3.84 50.23 11.80
C GLY A 734 -3.20 51.31 12.67
N LYS A 735 -3.94 51.87 13.63
CA LYS A 735 -3.40 52.94 14.51
C LYS A 735 -2.31 52.40 15.42
N GLU A 736 -2.48 51.16 15.86
CA GLU A 736 -1.60 50.37 16.71
C GLU A 736 -0.28 49.97 16.02
N PHE A 737 -0.19 50.04 14.69
CA PHE A 737 0.99 49.65 13.90
C PHE A 737 1.68 50.84 13.20
N LYS A 738 1.36 52.07 13.60
CA LYS A 738 1.93 53.28 12.97
C LYS A 738 3.47 53.27 13.04
N GLY A 739 4.12 53.45 11.90
CA GLY A 739 5.58 53.43 11.79
C GLY A 739 6.20 52.02 11.69
N SER A 740 5.37 50.97 11.67
CA SER A 740 5.82 49.60 11.41
C SER A 740 5.57 49.20 9.95
N LYS A 741 6.26 48.14 9.52
CA LYS A 741 6.12 47.52 8.21
C LYS A 741 5.37 46.20 8.32
N PHE A 742 4.50 45.93 7.34
CA PHE A 742 3.78 44.69 7.15
C PHE A 742 4.47 43.87 6.06
N THR A 743 4.56 42.55 6.27
CA THR A 743 5.09 41.63 5.27
C THR A 743 4.21 40.39 5.16
N VAL A 744 4.08 39.87 3.94
CA VAL A 744 3.52 38.55 3.66
C VAL A 744 4.64 37.72 3.09
N GLN A 745 5.07 36.69 3.83
CA GLN A 745 6.16 35.83 3.39
C GLN A 745 5.64 34.43 3.05
N ILE A 746 6.24 33.84 2.02
CA ILE A 746 5.89 32.52 1.50
C ILE A 746 7.11 31.62 1.64
N SER A 747 6.93 30.42 2.20
CA SER A 747 7.87 29.30 2.13
C SER A 747 7.57 28.51 0.88
N SER A 748 8.31 28.74 -0.21
CA SER A 748 8.15 28.01 -1.46
C SER A 748 8.47 26.52 -1.28
N ALA A 749 9.43 26.19 -0.42
CA ALA A 749 9.82 24.81 -0.13
C ALA A 749 8.72 24.00 0.59
N ASP A 750 7.84 24.65 1.37
CA ASP A 750 6.69 24.02 2.02
C ASP A 750 5.38 24.22 1.22
N CYS A 751 5.42 25.04 0.18
CA CYS A 751 4.25 25.33 -0.62
C CYS A 751 3.88 24.11 -1.46
N ALA A 752 2.56 23.90 -1.56
CA ALA A 752 1.99 22.82 -2.35
C ALA A 752 1.24 23.35 -3.60
N GLY A 753 1.28 24.65 -3.88
CA GLY A 753 0.73 25.22 -5.12
C GLY A 753 -0.81 25.13 -5.27
N CYS A 754 -1.56 24.92 -4.19
CA CYS A 754 -3.02 24.70 -4.22
C CYS A 754 -3.91 25.91 -4.60
N THR A 755 -3.31 27.06 -4.90
CA THR A 755 -3.95 28.33 -5.30
C THR A 755 -4.97 28.96 -4.34
N LEU A 756 -5.30 28.33 -3.20
CA LEU A 756 -6.32 28.81 -2.26
C LEU A 756 -6.07 30.24 -1.76
N CYS A 757 -4.81 30.59 -1.47
CA CYS A 757 -4.42 31.94 -1.04
C CYS A 757 -4.66 33.00 -2.13
N SER A 758 -4.38 32.66 -3.39
CA SER A 758 -4.62 33.52 -4.55
C SER A 758 -6.13 33.70 -4.79
N THR A 759 -6.90 32.61 -4.74
CA THR A 759 -8.36 32.62 -4.96
C THR A 759 -9.09 33.39 -3.85
N ALA A 760 -8.69 33.21 -2.59
CA ALA A 760 -9.31 33.87 -1.44
C ALA A 760 -8.91 35.35 -1.28
N CYS A 761 -7.87 35.79 -1.99
CA CYS A 761 -7.39 37.16 -1.91
C CYS A 761 -8.47 38.13 -2.43
N PRO A 762 -8.97 39.07 -1.59
CA PRO A 762 -10.01 40.02 -2.01
C PRO A 762 -9.42 41.27 -2.70
N ALA A 763 -8.10 41.43 -2.67
CA ALA A 763 -7.42 42.59 -3.21
C ALA A 763 -7.27 42.45 -4.73
N ARG A 764 -7.54 43.53 -5.45
CA ARG A 764 -7.40 43.64 -6.91
C ARG A 764 -6.71 44.95 -7.25
N LYS A 765 -5.76 44.91 -8.19
CA LYS A 765 -5.09 46.11 -8.70
C LYS A 765 -6.11 46.98 -9.43
N LYS A 766 -5.95 48.29 -9.34
CA LYS A 766 -6.80 49.25 -10.05
C LYS A 766 -6.14 49.69 -11.36
N ASP A 767 -6.92 49.84 -12.42
CA ASP A 767 -6.47 50.47 -13.67
C ASP A 767 -6.32 52.00 -13.51
N ALA A 768 -5.89 52.69 -14.56
CA ALA A 768 -5.67 54.14 -14.55
C ALA A 768 -6.98 54.93 -14.30
N GLU A 769 -8.12 54.31 -14.61
CA GLU A 769 -9.47 54.82 -14.42
C GLU A 769 -10.07 54.45 -13.04
N GLY A 770 -9.33 53.69 -12.22
CA GLY A 770 -9.71 53.32 -10.86
C GLY A 770 -10.60 52.06 -10.73
N ASN A 771 -10.88 51.35 -11.82
CA ASN A 771 -11.63 50.10 -11.84
C ASN A 771 -10.77 48.93 -11.39
N LYS A 772 -11.39 47.91 -10.78
CA LYS A 772 -10.69 46.69 -10.37
C LYS A 772 -10.36 45.84 -11.59
N THR A 773 -9.09 45.50 -11.75
CA THR A 773 -8.60 44.48 -12.69
C THR A 773 -8.75 43.08 -12.10
N ASP A 774 -8.47 42.05 -12.88
CA ASP A 774 -8.37 40.66 -12.39
C ASP A 774 -7.02 40.36 -11.70
N GLU A 775 -6.09 41.31 -11.66
CA GLU A 775 -4.78 41.12 -11.02
C GLU A 775 -4.92 41.14 -9.49
N SER A 776 -4.76 39.96 -8.88
CA SER A 776 -4.76 39.77 -7.42
C SER A 776 -3.43 40.21 -6.79
N ALA A 777 -3.46 40.57 -5.50
CA ALA A 777 -2.22 40.82 -4.72
C ALA A 777 -1.35 39.57 -4.52
N LEU A 778 -1.86 38.38 -4.87
CA LEU A 778 -1.13 37.13 -4.92
C LEU A 778 -1.28 36.54 -6.32
N LYS A 779 -0.17 36.39 -7.04
CA LYS A 779 -0.12 35.81 -8.38
C LYS A 779 0.65 34.50 -8.33
N MET A 780 0.14 33.44 -8.94
CA MET A 780 0.89 32.19 -9.06
C MET A 780 1.98 32.35 -10.13
N ILE A 781 3.23 32.05 -9.76
CA ILE A 781 4.40 32.09 -10.64
C ILE A 781 5.12 30.72 -10.63
N PRO A 782 5.87 30.37 -11.68
CA PRO A 782 6.70 29.17 -11.69
C PRO A 782 7.72 29.16 -10.53
N ASN A 783 7.84 28.03 -9.85
CA ASN A 783 8.76 27.85 -8.72
C ASN A 783 10.15 27.42 -9.21
N THR A 784 10.88 28.35 -9.82
CA THR A 784 12.26 28.09 -10.31
C THR A 784 13.26 28.04 -9.15
N ASP A 785 14.46 27.52 -9.40
CA ASP A 785 15.52 27.49 -8.37
C ASP A 785 15.89 28.88 -7.85
N ALA A 786 15.81 29.90 -8.69
CA ALA A 786 16.01 31.29 -8.27
C ALA A 786 14.93 31.73 -7.27
N VAL A 787 13.66 31.45 -7.58
CA VAL A 787 12.51 31.76 -6.70
C VAL A 787 12.59 30.98 -5.39
N LEU A 788 13.01 29.71 -5.45
CA LEU A 788 13.20 28.87 -4.27
C LEU A 788 14.29 29.43 -3.35
N LYS A 789 15.48 29.74 -3.89
CA LYS A 789 16.62 30.28 -3.12
C LYS A 789 16.28 31.63 -2.48
N GLU A 790 15.63 32.51 -3.25
CA GLU A 790 15.15 33.80 -2.73
C GLU A 790 14.12 33.61 -1.61
N SER A 791 13.11 32.75 -1.83
CA SER A 791 12.09 32.44 -0.85
C SER A 791 12.67 31.84 0.43
N GLN A 792 13.67 30.95 0.34
CA GLN A 792 14.33 30.36 1.50
C GLN A 792 15.07 31.40 2.34
N ALA A 793 15.84 32.28 1.70
CA ALA A 793 16.53 33.38 2.37
C ALA A 793 15.53 34.31 3.07
N ASN A 794 14.51 34.75 2.33
CA ASN A 794 13.46 35.62 2.87
C ASN A 794 12.65 34.93 4.00
N TRP A 795 12.38 33.63 3.89
CA TRP A 795 11.69 32.88 4.94
C TRP A 795 12.53 32.81 6.23
N LYS A 796 13.85 32.63 6.13
CA LYS A 796 14.76 32.66 7.27
C LYS A 796 14.73 34.02 7.98
N THR A 797 14.80 35.11 7.22
CA THR A 797 14.62 36.47 7.74
C THR A 797 13.27 36.64 8.43
N PHE A 798 12.19 36.17 7.81
CA PHE A 798 10.84 36.24 8.39
C PHE A 798 10.71 35.48 9.71
N MET A 799 11.33 34.30 9.82
CA MET A 799 11.33 33.53 11.07
C MET A 799 12.17 34.18 12.16
N ALA A 800 13.18 34.98 11.81
CA ALA A 800 13.98 35.74 12.78
C ALA A 800 13.27 37.02 13.29
N LEU A 801 12.19 37.47 12.63
CA LEU A 801 11.41 38.61 13.11
C LEU A 801 10.64 38.27 14.39
N PRO A 802 10.50 39.22 15.33
CA PRO A 802 9.70 39.00 16.54
C PRO A 802 8.23 38.72 16.17
N GLU A 803 7.58 37.87 16.95
CA GLU A 803 6.13 37.69 16.86
C GLU A 803 5.40 38.96 17.33
N MET A 804 4.23 39.21 16.76
CA MET A 804 3.40 40.33 17.20
C MET A 804 2.90 40.08 18.62
N ALA A 805 2.97 41.12 19.48
CA ALA A 805 2.51 41.01 20.85
C ALA A 805 1.00 40.67 20.90
N ASN A 806 0.62 39.66 21.68
CA ASN A 806 -0.78 39.23 21.82
C ASN A 806 -1.72 40.38 22.23
N ALA A 807 -1.23 41.33 23.04
CA ALA A 807 -2.00 42.52 23.44
C ALA A 807 -2.35 43.47 22.28
N SER A 808 -1.60 43.41 21.18
CA SER A 808 -1.79 44.22 19.97
C SER A 808 -2.66 43.54 18.92
N ILE A 809 -3.16 42.33 19.21
CA ILE A 809 -3.92 41.49 18.28
C ILE A 809 -5.30 41.18 18.86
N ASN A 810 -6.34 41.23 18.03
CA ASN A 810 -7.65 40.67 18.37
C ASN A 810 -7.85 39.31 17.68
N PRO A 811 -7.70 38.16 18.39
CA PRO A 811 -7.79 36.83 17.80
C PRO A 811 -9.18 36.50 17.24
N ALA A 812 -10.24 37.22 17.64
CA ALA A 812 -11.58 37.06 17.08
C ALA A 812 -11.72 37.61 15.64
N THR A 813 -10.72 38.36 15.15
CA THR A 813 -10.70 38.90 13.79
C THR A 813 -9.86 38.03 12.86
N VAL A 814 -10.17 38.02 11.56
CA VAL A 814 -9.37 37.29 10.55
C VAL A 814 -7.92 37.77 10.54
N LYS A 815 -7.71 39.10 10.56
CA LYS A 815 -6.36 39.68 10.56
C LYS A 815 -5.61 39.28 11.83
N GLY A 816 -6.28 39.36 12.99
CA GLY A 816 -5.63 39.05 14.26
C GLY A 816 -5.32 37.57 14.46
N SER A 817 -6.25 36.67 14.20
CA SER A 817 -5.96 35.21 14.24
C SER A 817 -4.84 34.80 13.27
N SER A 818 -4.75 35.44 12.10
CA SER A 818 -3.68 35.18 11.12
C SER A 818 -2.31 35.73 11.54
N SER A 819 -2.28 36.57 12.58
CA SER A 819 -1.11 37.28 13.11
C SER A 819 -0.48 36.58 14.32
N SER A 820 -1.15 35.59 14.90
CA SER A 820 -0.59 34.74 15.96
C SER A 820 0.28 33.63 15.37
N ASP A 821 1.27 33.14 16.13
CA ASP A 821 2.07 31.99 15.69
C ASP A 821 1.22 30.71 15.72
N PRO A 822 1.05 30.01 14.59
CA PRO A 822 0.37 28.71 14.61
C PRO A 822 1.22 27.70 15.38
N CYS A 823 0.65 27.05 16.42
CA CYS A 823 1.34 26.00 17.20
C CYS A 823 1.83 24.78 16.38
N SER A 824 1.53 24.73 15.07
CA SER A 824 2.15 23.77 14.14
C SER A 824 2.77 24.51 12.95
N SER A 825 4.11 24.54 12.89
CA SER A 825 4.83 24.90 11.69
C SER A 825 4.75 23.73 10.69
N SER A 826 4.07 23.95 9.58
CA SER A 826 3.85 22.95 8.53
C SER A 826 3.23 21.66 9.05
N PRO A 827 1.93 21.62 9.44
CA PRO A 827 1.26 20.33 9.39
C PRO A 827 1.48 19.77 7.96
N VAL A 828 1.55 18.45 7.79
CA VAL A 828 1.46 17.86 6.44
C VAL A 828 -0.02 17.55 6.16
N PRO A 829 -0.82 18.50 5.61
CA PRO A 829 -2.09 18.17 5.00
C PRO A 829 -2.03 18.49 3.51
N VAL A 830 -1.95 17.45 2.68
CA VAL A 830 -2.58 17.33 1.36
C VAL A 830 -2.67 18.60 0.48
N GLN A 831 -2.05 18.53 -0.71
CA GLN A 831 -2.48 19.31 -1.87
C GLN A 831 -3.95 19.01 -2.15
N ALA A 832 -4.82 19.93 -1.75
CA ALA A 832 -6.25 19.91 -2.00
C ALA A 832 -7.06 18.79 -1.30
N VAL A 833 -7.07 18.73 0.05
CA VAL A 833 -8.36 18.37 0.66
C VAL A 833 -9.25 19.60 0.53
N ALA A 834 -10.25 19.53 -0.34
CA ALA A 834 -11.44 20.37 -0.31
C ALA A 834 -12.27 20.14 0.99
N ARG A 835 -11.63 19.91 2.14
CA ARG A 835 -12.26 19.86 3.47
C ARG A 835 -11.52 20.84 4.38
N PRO A 836 -12.24 21.73 5.07
CA PRO A 836 -11.68 22.81 5.90
C PRO A 836 -10.98 22.32 7.20
N ARG A 837 -10.61 21.03 7.33
CA ARG A 837 -10.19 20.47 8.62
C ARG A 837 -8.88 21.05 9.13
N THR A 838 -7.87 21.26 8.28
CA THR A 838 -6.58 21.74 8.76
C THR A 838 -6.52 23.23 8.98
N SER A 839 -7.18 24.02 8.12
CA SER A 839 -7.35 25.47 8.37
C SER A 839 -8.13 25.70 9.67
N ASN A 840 -9.15 24.88 9.95
CA ASN A 840 -9.88 24.94 11.22
C ASN A 840 -9.02 24.49 12.42
N TRP A 841 -8.14 23.49 12.24
CA TRP A 841 -7.23 23.03 13.30
C TRP A 841 -6.13 24.06 13.61
N LEU A 842 -5.49 24.62 12.59
CA LEU A 842 -4.51 25.71 12.72
C LEU A 842 -5.14 26.93 13.41
N LEU A 843 -6.37 27.28 13.05
CA LEU A 843 -7.13 28.34 13.70
C LEU A 843 -7.41 28.01 15.17
N SER A 844 -7.81 26.77 15.48
CA SER A 844 -8.07 26.37 16.88
C SER A 844 -6.83 26.45 17.76
N CYS A 845 -5.67 26.00 17.28
CA CYS A 845 -4.41 26.12 18.01
C CYS A 845 -4.01 27.59 18.26
N SER A 846 -4.16 28.45 17.25
CA SER A 846 -3.81 29.88 17.31
C SER A 846 -4.73 30.71 18.22
N VAL A 847 -5.91 30.17 18.57
CA VAL A 847 -6.88 30.80 19.48
C VAL A 847 -6.73 30.26 20.91
N THR A 848 -6.18 29.06 21.10
CA THR A 848 -5.99 28.43 22.42
C THR A 848 -4.62 28.67 23.06
N GLY A 849 -3.60 29.05 22.29
CA GLY A 849 -2.29 29.49 22.78
C GLY A 849 -2.23 31.00 22.90
#